data_AF-A0A182PQ33-F1
#
_entry.id   AF-A0A182PQ33-F1
#
_cell.length_a   1.000
_cell.length_b   1.000
_cell.length_c   1.000
_cell.angle_alpha   90.00
_cell.angle_beta   90.00
_cell.angle_gamma   90.00
#
_symmetry.space_group_name_H-M   'P 1'
#
loop_
_entity.id
_entity.type
_entity.pdbx_description
1 polymer ?
#
loop_
_entity_poly.entity_id
_entity_poly.type
_entity_poly.pdbx_seq_one_letter_code
_entity_poly.pdbx_strand_id
1 'polypeptide(L)'
;MGMNVSRQVDLTENEYLKRFVGKTHVPAYDDDFWNNFLQYHINLPTNSQEQLSLDSRLESLCQSFISHNLHTGNFGSLINVFLLKVSELLTLSDTESNVHIWHAFNALFIIRCLVKYMIETGSEYQLLQHFEALPVQAADSDTTPNDASTSTAIPIDVRAVEETKAAVAKLVDGSKFETFLEALVNIIVVLPVKEFTYHLHLEAVNCMIILLSVSLFSQQTMEKSTIYRTIYRCQHANTLMSALLHFLSRMSQAPQTMFGFGTGGSFVFGIAESLWSILTFARKQPDILTAHDLPTAFREHYPLANQSLLLILILTNHHATKDNPYRISLFGCSDSQDSPKEDPATFKIDFSSLYNTLCRIVTIDQATLLLYLLLYRNQRFQKYVMAQQNLQQLVIPILQTLYNAPDSTSHHIYMSLIVLLILSEDDNFNKSVHQIMLKNITWYTERSISEISLGGLLILVVIRTIQYNMLKMRDKYLHTNCLAALANMSGQFQSLHPYVAQRLVSLFETLAKKHARLDQQLKHPNGEPDISIPIGCGLTSEDMLQDLSVLEEVLRMVLEILNSCLSHQLIYCPNLVYTLLYKRNVFEAFRSHSAFQDIIQNIDMVVGFFSSRLQRVQEQRGELGVSEVLEVISKGASQWSSDRLRKFPDLKFKYVEEDAPEEFFIPYVWTLVCKAGCVHFSSETIKGVSTEIVC
;
A
#
# COMPACT_ATOMS: atom_id res chain seq x y z
N MET A 1 -10.05 34.91 -6.18
CA MET A 1 -8.81 34.81 -5.40
C MET A 1 -7.80 35.90 -5.78
N GLY A 2 -7.64 36.31 -7.06
CA GLY A 2 -6.70 37.39 -7.44
C GLY A 2 -5.21 37.01 -7.34
N MET A 3 -4.28 37.89 -7.73
CA MET A 3 -2.92 37.50 -8.15
C MET A 3 -2.04 36.73 -7.14
N ASN A 4 -2.19 36.87 -5.81
CA ASN A 4 -1.36 36.16 -4.82
C ASN A 4 -2.11 35.82 -3.53
N VAL A 5 -2.15 34.53 -3.16
CA VAL A 5 -2.70 34.02 -1.89
C VAL A 5 -1.57 33.55 -0.99
N SER A 6 -1.09 34.43 -0.10
CA SER A 6 -0.07 34.07 0.89
C SER A 6 -0.66 33.27 2.05
N ARG A 7 0.22 32.60 2.82
CA ARG A 7 -0.19 31.88 4.05
C ARG A 7 -0.76 32.79 5.14
N GLN A 8 -0.51 34.10 5.06
CA GLN A 8 -0.98 35.11 6.01
C GLN A 8 -2.15 35.95 5.48
N VAL A 9 -2.54 35.77 4.21
CA VAL A 9 -3.68 36.50 3.64
C VAL A 9 -4.95 36.04 4.34
N ASP A 10 -5.71 37.01 4.84
CA ASP A 10 -7.10 36.80 5.23
C ASP A 10 -7.95 36.63 3.97
N LEU A 11 -8.37 35.40 3.71
CA LEU A 11 -9.18 35.05 2.55
C LEU A 11 -10.59 35.65 2.63
N THR A 12 -11.06 35.94 3.84
CA THR A 12 -12.42 36.48 4.05
C THR A 12 -12.57 37.89 3.49
N GLU A 13 -11.47 38.63 3.37
CA GLU A 13 -11.44 39.99 2.81
C GLU A 13 -11.32 40.05 1.29
N ASN A 14 -11.17 38.91 0.61
CA ASN A 14 -11.03 38.87 -0.85
C ASN A 14 -12.36 39.15 -1.57
N GLU A 15 -12.45 40.29 -2.25
CA GLU A 15 -13.67 40.73 -2.96
C GLU A 15 -14.24 39.67 -3.92
N TYR A 16 -13.39 38.96 -4.67
CA TYR A 16 -13.88 37.93 -5.58
C TYR A 16 -14.41 36.69 -4.84
N LEU A 17 -13.79 36.28 -3.73
CA LEU A 17 -14.32 35.20 -2.89
C LEU A 17 -15.64 35.63 -2.23
N LYS A 18 -15.72 36.85 -1.67
CA LYS A 18 -16.97 37.40 -1.11
C LYS A 18 -18.10 37.38 -2.13
N ARG A 19 -17.82 37.78 -3.38
CA ARG A 19 -18.80 37.73 -4.47
C ARG A 19 -19.19 36.29 -4.82
N PHE A 20 -18.23 35.36 -4.89
CA PHE A 20 -18.49 33.96 -5.19
C PHE A 20 -19.33 33.23 -4.12
N VAL A 21 -19.02 33.44 -2.83
CA VAL A 21 -19.75 32.83 -1.69
C VAL A 21 -20.98 33.63 -1.24
N GLY A 22 -21.22 34.76 -1.89
CA GLY A 22 -22.27 35.70 -1.55
C GLY A 22 -23.67 35.21 -1.94
N LYS A 23 -24.63 36.13 -1.79
CA LYS A 23 -26.07 35.87 -2.02
C LYS A 23 -26.51 36.06 -3.47
N THR A 24 -25.61 36.47 -4.35
CA THR A 24 -25.90 36.75 -5.75
C THR A 24 -25.36 35.65 -6.64
N HIS A 25 -26.12 35.33 -7.70
CA HIS A 25 -25.66 34.41 -8.73
C HIS A 25 -24.49 35.03 -9.51
N VAL A 26 -23.46 34.23 -9.74
CA VAL A 26 -22.36 34.52 -10.66
C VAL A 26 -22.53 33.62 -11.90
N PRO A 27 -22.95 34.17 -13.05
CA PRO A 27 -23.15 33.36 -14.25
C PRO A 27 -21.83 32.79 -14.79
N ALA A 28 -21.88 31.58 -15.37
CA ALA A 28 -20.71 30.94 -15.97
C ALA A 28 -20.12 31.73 -17.17
N TYR A 29 -20.91 32.61 -17.79
CA TYR A 29 -20.50 33.46 -18.92
C TYR A 29 -19.95 34.83 -18.50
N ASP A 30 -19.81 35.12 -17.20
CA ASP A 30 -19.15 36.35 -16.69
C ASP A 30 -17.62 36.18 -16.78
N ASP A 31 -17.08 36.22 -17.99
CA ASP A 31 -15.65 36.00 -18.26
C ASP A 31 -14.76 36.98 -17.49
N ASP A 32 -15.18 38.24 -17.33
CA ASP A 32 -14.46 39.24 -16.56
C ASP A 32 -14.30 38.81 -15.10
N PHE A 33 -15.37 38.32 -14.48
CA PHE A 33 -15.28 37.79 -13.12
C PHE A 33 -14.36 36.55 -13.08
N TRP A 34 -14.60 35.54 -13.92
CA TRP A 34 -13.91 34.25 -13.83
C TRP A 34 -12.43 34.34 -14.15
N ASN A 35 -12.05 35.15 -15.14
CA ASN A 35 -10.65 35.38 -15.48
C ASN A 35 -9.90 36.01 -14.30
N ASN A 36 -10.48 37.00 -13.63
CA ASN A 36 -9.84 37.61 -12.46
C ASN A 36 -9.92 36.72 -11.20
N PHE A 37 -11.01 35.97 -11.03
CA PHE A 37 -11.20 35.09 -9.89
C PHE A 37 -10.19 33.96 -9.85
N LEU A 38 -9.93 33.35 -11.01
CA LEU A 38 -9.08 32.17 -11.21
C LEU A 38 -7.60 32.50 -11.44
N GLN A 39 -7.21 33.77 -11.54
CA GLN A 39 -5.81 34.18 -11.77
C GLN A 39 -4.98 34.25 -10.48
N TYR A 40 -5.07 33.23 -9.61
CA TYR A 40 -4.40 33.24 -8.31
C TYR A 40 -3.23 32.27 -8.20
N HIS A 41 -2.26 32.64 -7.37
CA HIS A 41 -1.19 31.76 -6.94
C HIS A 41 -1.42 31.36 -5.50
N ILE A 42 -1.47 30.05 -5.24
CA ILE A 42 -1.56 29.49 -3.89
C ILE A 42 -0.38 28.58 -3.64
N ASN A 43 0.19 28.66 -2.44
CA ASN A 43 1.10 27.64 -1.95
C ASN A 43 0.26 26.45 -1.49
N LEU A 44 0.32 25.35 -2.25
CA LEU A 44 -0.38 24.12 -1.89
C LEU A 44 0.09 23.62 -0.51
N PRO A 45 -0.82 23.15 0.36
CA PRO A 45 -0.44 22.48 1.59
C PRO A 45 0.45 21.27 1.30
N THR A 46 1.60 21.18 1.96
CA THR A 46 2.52 20.04 1.81
C THR A 46 2.42 19.02 2.95
N ASN A 47 1.69 19.36 4.00
CA ASN A 47 1.48 18.52 5.19
C ASN A 47 0.12 18.80 5.84
N SER A 48 -0.24 17.97 6.82
CA SER A 48 -1.53 18.03 7.52
C SER A 48 -1.73 19.34 8.28
N GLN A 49 -0.70 19.90 8.89
CA GLN A 49 -0.79 21.17 9.62
C GLN A 49 -1.10 22.34 8.68
N GLU A 50 -0.46 22.37 7.52
CA GLU A 50 -0.74 23.38 6.49
C GLU A 50 -2.14 23.22 5.91
N GLN A 51 -2.62 21.98 5.74
CA GLN A 51 -3.99 21.72 5.28
C GLN A 51 -5.02 22.19 6.31
N LEU A 52 -4.83 21.85 7.60
CA LEU A 52 -5.70 22.31 8.68
C LEU A 52 -5.73 23.84 8.78
N SER A 53 -4.58 24.49 8.59
CA SER A 53 -4.50 25.96 8.53
C SER A 53 -5.27 26.54 7.34
N LEU A 54 -5.23 25.89 6.18
CA LEU A 54 -6.04 26.30 5.03
C LEU A 54 -7.53 26.08 5.30
N ASP A 55 -7.91 24.92 5.82
CA ASP A 55 -9.30 24.57 6.12
C ASP A 55 -9.92 25.54 7.12
N SER A 56 -9.21 25.88 8.20
CA SER A 56 -9.66 26.86 9.20
C SER A 56 -9.87 28.26 8.60
N ARG A 57 -9.00 28.70 7.68
CA ARG A 57 -9.17 30.00 6.99
C ARG A 57 -10.32 29.99 5.99
N LEU A 58 -10.69 28.84 5.45
CA LEU A 58 -11.78 28.68 4.50
C LEU A 58 -13.13 28.38 5.17
N GLU A 59 -13.15 28.00 6.45
CA GLU A 59 -14.34 27.48 7.12
C GLU A 59 -15.53 28.44 7.05
N SER A 60 -15.36 29.71 7.44
CA SER A 60 -16.45 30.71 7.42
C SER A 60 -16.97 30.99 6.02
N LEU A 61 -16.08 30.97 5.01
CA LEU A 61 -16.44 31.12 3.59
C LEU A 61 -17.21 29.90 3.09
N CYS A 62 -16.81 28.68 3.48
CA CYS A 62 -17.48 27.45 3.10
C CYS A 62 -18.88 27.34 3.74
N GLN A 63 -19.02 27.71 5.03
CA GLN A 63 -20.31 27.78 5.71
C GLN A 63 -21.26 28.76 5.00
N SER A 64 -20.75 29.96 4.69
CA SER A 64 -21.52 30.96 3.93
C SER A 64 -21.91 30.44 2.55
N PHE A 65 -20.97 29.84 1.83
CA PHE A 65 -21.19 29.26 0.51
C PHE A 65 -22.31 28.22 0.51
N ILE A 66 -22.26 27.24 1.42
CA ILE A 66 -23.28 26.19 1.51
C ILE A 66 -24.65 26.76 1.83
N SER A 67 -24.73 27.77 2.71
CA SER A 67 -26.01 28.41 3.04
C SER A 67 -26.65 29.15 1.85
N HIS A 68 -25.85 29.64 0.89
CA HIS A 68 -26.33 30.41 -0.25
C HIS A 68 -26.44 29.60 -1.55
N ASN A 69 -25.58 28.59 -1.76
CA ASN A 69 -25.43 27.93 -3.07
C ASN A 69 -26.70 27.24 -3.56
N LEU A 70 -27.54 26.72 -2.67
CA LEU A 70 -28.82 26.11 -3.05
C LEU A 70 -29.78 27.13 -3.70
N HIS A 71 -29.55 28.43 -3.49
CA HIS A 71 -30.29 29.52 -4.13
C HIS A 71 -29.52 30.21 -5.26
N THR A 72 -28.19 30.33 -5.13
CA THR A 72 -27.38 31.05 -6.12
C THR A 72 -26.90 30.17 -7.26
N GLY A 73 -26.74 28.85 -7.08
CA GLY A 73 -26.22 27.96 -8.12
C GLY A 73 -24.75 28.21 -8.52
N ASN A 74 -23.98 28.93 -7.69
CA ASN A 74 -22.61 29.35 -8.03
C ASN A 74 -21.63 28.17 -8.18
N PHE A 75 -21.87 27.05 -7.49
CA PHE A 75 -21.10 25.82 -7.68
C PHE A 75 -21.26 25.25 -9.08
N GLY A 76 -22.50 25.22 -9.60
CA GLY A 76 -22.79 24.82 -10.97
C GLY A 76 -22.12 25.73 -12.00
N SER A 77 -22.10 27.05 -11.76
CA SER A 77 -21.35 27.98 -12.61
C SER A 77 -19.85 27.69 -12.61
N LEU A 78 -19.24 27.44 -11.45
CA LEU A 78 -17.82 27.09 -11.34
C LEU A 78 -17.50 25.78 -12.08
N ILE A 79 -18.36 24.76 -11.95
CA ILE A 79 -18.22 23.49 -12.68
C ILE A 79 -18.29 23.74 -14.18
N ASN A 80 -19.25 24.53 -14.67
CA ASN A 80 -19.35 24.84 -16.10
C ASN A 80 -18.11 25.57 -16.61
N VAL A 81 -17.57 26.52 -15.86
CA VAL A 81 -16.31 27.20 -16.21
C VAL A 81 -15.14 26.21 -16.26
N PHE A 82 -15.03 25.32 -15.28
CA PHE A 82 -14.04 24.26 -15.29
C PHE A 82 -14.17 23.35 -16.52
N LEU A 83 -15.39 22.89 -16.84
CA LEU A 83 -15.67 22.05 -18.01
C LEU A 83 -15.30 22.75 -19.33
N LEU A 84 -15.62 24.04 -19.47
CA LEU A 84 -15.23 24.85 -20.63
C LEU A 84 -13.70 24.90 -20.76
N LYS A 85 -12.98 25.16 -19.67
CA LYS A 85 -11.51 25.20 -19.69
C LYS A 85 -10.90 23.84 -20.02
N VAL A 86 -11.44 22.74 -19.48
CA VAL A 86 -10.99 21.38 -19.84
C VAL A 86 -11.26 21.07 -21.31
N SER A 87 -12.44 21.43 -21.83
CA SER A 87 -12.76 21.25 -23.24
C SER A 87 -11.80 22.02 -24.15
N GLU A 88 -11.48 23.27 -23.80
CA GLU A 88 -10.45 24.07 -24.51
C GLU A 88 -9.10 23.34 -24.50
N LEU A 89 -8.65 22.85 -23.34
CA LEU A 89 -7.38 22.11 -23.21
C LEU A 89 -7.33 20.83 -24.04
N LEU A 90 -8.42 20.08 -24.10
CA LEU A 90 -8.50 18.85 -24.90
C LEU A 90 -8.43 19.13 -26.42
N THR A 91 -8.81 20.32 -26.86
CA THR A 91 -8.67 20.74 -28.28
C THR A 91 -7.28 21.27 -28.62
N LEU A 92 -6.52 21.74 -27.62
CA LEU A 92 -5.17 22.27 -27.79
C LEU A 92 -4.18 21.10 -27.83
N SER A 93 -4.04 20.51 -29.02
CA SER A 93 -3.38 19.21 -29.22
C SER A 93 -1.90 19.17 -28.84
N ASP A 94 -1.20 20.31 -28.74
CA ASP A 94 0.21 20.36 -28.30
C ASP A 94 0.72 21.78 -27.94
N THR A 95 -0.10 22.81 -28.08
CA THR A 95 0.30 24.20 -27.81
C THR A 95 0.27 24.49 -26.31
N GLU A 96 1.39 24.96 -25.77
CA GLU A 96 1.46 25.48 -24.40
C GLU A 96 0.47 26.64 -24.22
N SER A 97 -0.59 26.40 -23.45
CA SER A 97 -1.41 27.49 -22.92
C SER A 97 -1.41 27.46 -21.41
N ASN A 98 -0.37 28.08 -20.85
CA ASN A 98 -0.19 28.17 -19.40
C ASN A 98 -1.40 28.81 -18.71
N VAL A 99 -2.11 29.73 -19.39
CA VAL A 99 -3.30 30.40 -18.83
C VAL A 99 -4.50 29.45 -18.72
N HIS A 100 -4.84 28.68 -19.76
CA HIS A 100 -5.98 27.76 -19.71
C HIS A 100 -5.74 26.65 -18.67
N ILE A 101 -4.52 26.14 -18.58
CA ILE A 101 -4.16 25.09 -17.61
C ILE A 101 -4.20 25.64 -16.20
N TRP A 102 -3.66 26.83 -15.99
CA TRP A 102 -3.68 27.50 -14.69
C TRP A 102 -5.11 27.77 -14.22
N HIS A 103 -5.99 28.27 -15.10
CA HIS A 103 -7.40 28.49 -14.76
C HIS A 103 -8.13 27.16 -14.49
N ALA A 104 -7.90 26.12 -15.29
CA ALA A 104 -8.50 24.80 -15.07
C ALA A 104 -8.06 24.20 -13.73
N PHE A 105 -6.77 24.28 -13.41
CA PHE A 105 -6.22 23.84 -12.13
C PHE A 105 -6.83 24.60 -10.96
N ASN A 106 -6.87 25.92 -11.03
CA ASN A 106 -7.40 26.77 -9.96
C ASN A 106 -8.90 26.55 -9.74
N ALA A 107 -9.68 26.39 -10.82
CA ALA A 107 -11.08 26.03 -10.71
C ALA A 107 -11.26 24.67 -10.03
N LEU A 108 -10.48 23.67 -10.46
CA LEU A 108 -10.52 22.32 -9.88
C LEU A 108 -10.10 22.31 -8.40
N PHE A 109 -9.10 23.11 -8.02
CA PHE A 109 -8.67 23.25 -6.63
C PHE A 109 -9.80 23.79 -5.74
N ILE A 110 -10.49 24.86 -6.19
CA ILE A 110 -11.64 25.41 -5.47
C ILE A 110 -12.76 24.36 -5.37
N ILE A 111 -13.05 23.64 -6.47
CA ILE A 111 -14.03 22.56 -6.47
C ILE A 111 -13.64 21.50 -5.42
N ARG A 112 -12.39 21.03 -5.41
CA ARG A 112 -11.92 20.03 -4.45
C ARG A 112 -12.04 20.51 -3.01
N CYS A 113 -11.70 21.77 -2.71
CA CYS A 113 -11.86 22.34 -1.37
C CYS A 113 -13.33 22.33 -0.91
N LEU A 114 -14.26 22.76 -1.78
CA LEU A 114 -15.69 22.77 -1.48
C LEU A 114 -16.25 21.35 -1.32
N VAL A 115 -15.89 20.43 -2.22
CA VAL A 115 -16.30 19.02 -2.16
C VAL A 115 -15.78 18.36 -0.88
N LYS A 116 -14.51 18.55 -0.53
CA LYS A 116 -13.93 18.06 0.72
C LYS A 116 -14.74 18.55 1.92
N TYR A 117 -14.99 19.86 2.00
CA TYR A 117 -15.75 20.43 3.11
C TYR A 117 -17.17 19.86 3.19
N MET A 118 -17.88 19.73 2.06
CA MET A 118 -19.23 19.15 2.01
C MET A 118 -19.27 17.66 2.39
N ILE A 119 -18.23 16.90 2.05
CA ILE A 119 -18.10 15.48 2.44
C ILE A 119 -17.84 15.35 3.94
N GLU A 120 -16.97 16.20 4.52
CA GLU A 120 -16.60 16.14 5.94
C GLU A 120 -17.72 16.66 6.87
N THR A 121 -18.54 17.60 6.40
CA THR A 121 -19.57 18.27 7.24
C THR A 121 -21.01 17.88 6.92
N GLY A 122 -21.26 17.27 5.77
CA GLY A 122 -22.59 16.97 5.25
C GLY A 122 -22.78 15.50 4.86
N SER A 123 -23.95 15.21 4.29
CA SER A 123 -24.27 13.92 3.69
C SER A 123 -23.95 13.92 2.19
N GLU A 124 -23.71 12.74 1.63
CA GLU A 124 -23.55 12.55 0.17
C GLU A 124 -24.74 13.13 -0.61
N TYR A 125 -25.96 12.99 -0.10
CA TYR A 125 -27.15 13.55 -0.73
C TYR A 125 -27.10 15.08 -0.80
N GLN A 126 -26.67 15.76 0.28
CA GLN A 126 -26.51 17.22 0.28
C GLN A 126 -25.44 17.66 -0.71
N LEU A 127 -24.31 16.96 -0.78
CA LEU A 127 -23.28 17.24 -1.79
C LEU A 127 -23.87 17.22 -3.20
N LEU A 128 -24.65 16.20 -3.55
CA LEU A 128 -25.30 16.10 -4.86
C LEU A 128 -26.34 17.20 -5.09
N GLN A 129 -27.06 17.65 -4.05
CA GLN A 129 -27.93 18.83 -4.15
C GLN A 129 -27.14 20.10 -4.51
N HIS A 130 -25.92 20.26 -3.98
CA HIS A 130 -25.07 21.40 -4.33
C HIS A 130 -24.58 21.36 -5.77
N PHE A 131 -24.24 20.17 -6.29
CA PHE A 131 -23.93 19.97 -7.71
C PHE A 131 -25.10 20.40 -8.60
N GLU A 132 -26.32 19.99 -8.23
CA GLU A 132 -27.51 20.21 -9.05
C GLU A 132 -28.18 21.57 -8.85
N ALA A 133 -27.78 22.35 -7.85
CA ALA A 133 -28.34 23.65 -7.55
C ALA A 133 -28.39 24.59 -8.77
N LEU A 134 -29.51 25.30 -8.90
CA LEU A 134 -29.77 26.28 -9.95
C LEU A 134 -30.09 27.63 -9.32
N PRO A 135 -29.76 28.75 -10.00
CA PRO A 135 -30.14 30.06 -9.52
C PRO A 135 -31.68 30.17 -9.45
N VAL A 136 -32.20 30.60 -8.30
CA VAL A 136 -33.62 30.95 -8.20
C VAL A 136 -33.86 32.15 -9.09
N GLN A 137 -34.60 31.96 -10.18
CA GLN A 137 -35.06 33.07 -11.02
C GLN A 137 -35.87 34.02 -10.14
N ALA A 138 -35.47 35.29 -10.08
CA ALA A 138 -36.32 36.31 -9.50
C ALA A 138 -37.61 36.30 -10.32
N ALA A 139 -38.71 35.87 -9.71
CA ALA A 139 -40.02 36.00 -10.33
C ALA A 139 -40.18 37.45 -10.78
N ASP A 140 -40.52 37.65 -12.05
CA ASP A 140 -40.89 38.95 -12.60
C ASP A 140 -41.98 39.58 -11.71
N SER A 141 -41.57 40.41 -10.77
CA SER A 141 -42.45 41.28 -9.99
C SER A 141 -42.51 42.65 -10.67
N ASP A 142 -42.78 42.66 -11.97
CA ASP A 142 -43.23 43.84 -12.69
C ASP A 142 -44.76 43.76 -12.85
N THR A 143 -45.46 43.92 -11.73
CA THR A 143 -46.85 44.38 -11.74
C THR A 143 -46.97 45.56 -10.79
N THR A 144 -47.05 46.75 -11.40
CA THR A 144 -47.36 48.04 -10.79
C THR A 144 -48.54 47.97 -9.81
N PRO A 145 -48.48 48.63 -8.64
CA PRO A 145 -49.61 48.67 -7.72
C PRO A 145 -50.55 49.83 -8.10
N ASN A 146 -51.79 49.51 -8.49
CA ASN A 146 -52.90 50.47 -8.44
C ASN A 146 -53.92 50.01 -7.39
N ASP A 147 -54.09 50.89 -6.41
CA ASP A 147 -55.25 51.17 -5.56
C ASP A 147 -55.92 50.12 -4.65
N ALA A 148 -55.89 50.50 -3.37
CA ALA A 148 -56.99 50.56 -2.41
C ALA A 148 -57.46 49.29 -1.65
N SER A 149 -57.02 49.26 -0.40
CA SER A 149 -57.84 49.08 0.83
C SER A 149 -58.27 47.69 1.31
N THR A 150 -58.24 47.58 2.64
CA THR A 150 -58.82 46.59 3.57
C THR A 150 -58.10 45.26 3.82
N SER A 151 -57.37 45.28 4.95
CA SER A 151 -57.15 44.21 5.92
C SER A 151 -57.94 42.90 5.73
N THR A 152 -57.21 41.80 5.49
CA THR A 152 -57.53 40.46 6.01
C THR A 152 -56.26 39.61 6.03
N ALA A 153 -56.07 38.84 7.09
CA ALA A 153 -54.95 37.92 7.26
C ALA A 153 -55.01 36.82 6.18
N ILE A 154 -53.94 36.67 5.40
CA ILE A 154 -53.76 35.56 4.46
C ILE A 154 -52.98 34.46 5.20
N PRO A 155 -53.48 33.21 5.26
CA PRO A 155 -52.72 32.11 5.83
C PRO A 155 -51.52 31.81 4.91
N ILE A 156 -50.34 31.64 5.49
CA ILE A 156 -49.18 31.10 4.78
C ILE A 156 -49.61 29.74 4.22
N ASP A 157 -49.73 29.62 2.90
CA ASP A 157 -50.14 28.38 2.26
C ASP A 157 -49.01 27.36 2.42
N VAL A 158 -49.20 26.47 3.38
CA VAL A 158 -48.27 25.37 3.70
C VAL A 158 -48.01 24.51 2.46
N ARG A 159 -48.94 24.49 1.48
CA ARG A 159 -48.78 23.77 0.21
C ARG A 159 -47.73 24.39 -0.71
N ALA A 160 -47.56 25.71 -0.75
CA ALA A 160 -46.53 26.35 -1.59
C ALA A 160 -45.12 26.07 -1.06
N VAL A 161 -44.96 25.98 0.26
CA VAL A 161 -43.69 25.63 0.92
C VAL A 161 -43.39 24.13 0.75
N GLU A 162 -44.41 23.28 0.84
CA GLU A 162 -44.28 21.84 0.57
C GLU A 162 -44.05 21.54 -0.91
N GLU A 163 -44.67 22.25 -1.84
CA GLU A 163 -44.46 22.13 -3.29
C GLU A 163 -43.08 22.63 -3.72
N THR A 164 -42.55 23.68 -3.08
CA THR A 164 -41.17 24.16 -3.34
C THR A 164 -40.14 23.16 -2.80
N LYS A 165 -40.36 22.60 -1.60
CA LYS A 165 -39.51 21.51 -1.07
C LYS A 165 -39.64 20.23 -1.90
N ALA A 166 -40.82 19.91 -2.41
CA ALA A 166 -41.07 18.75 -3.27
C ALA A 166 -40.52 18.92 -4.71
N ALA A 167 -40.45 20.15 -5.23
CA ALA A 167 -39.83 20.47 -6.52
C ALA A 167 -38.29 20.41 -6.42
N VAL A 168 -37.71 20.91 -5.34
CA VAL A 168 -36.26 20.81 -5.06
C VAL A 168 -35.83 19.36 -4.77
N ALA A 169 -36.68 18.56 -4.11
CA ALA A 169 -36.45 17.13 -3.89
C ALA A 169 -36.61 16.27 -5.17
N LYS A 170 -37.17 16.82 -6.26
CA LYS A 170 -37.36 16.13 -7.55
C LYS A 170 -36.16 16.27 -8.52
N LEU A 171 -35.09 16.97 -8.15
CA LEU A 171 -34.11 17.56 -9.09
C LEU A 171 -32.64 17.14 -8.87
N VAL A 172 -32.38 16.05 -8.14
CA VAL A 172 -31.02 15.48 -8.03
C VAL A 172 -30.90 14.25 -8.91
N ASP A 173 -30.76 14.45 -10.22
CA ASP A 173 -30.56 13.35 -11.18
C ASP A 173 -29.10 12.88 -11.28
N GLY A 174 -28.16 13.69 -10.78
CA GLY A 174 -26.72 13.39 -10.73
C GLY A 174 -25.96 13.71 -12.01
N SER A 175 -26.63 14.25 -13.04
CA SER A 175 -26.06 14.47 -14.37
C SER A 175 -24.86 15.43 -14.39
N LYS A 176 -24.89 16.51 -13.59
CA LYS A 176 -23.74 17.44 -13.50
C LYS A 176 -22.56 16.80 -12.79
N PHE A 177 -22.82 15.97 -11.78
CA PHE A 177 -21.77 15.20 -11.12
C PHE A 177 -21.13 14.18 -12.07
N GLU A 178 -21.92 13.47 -12.87
CA GLU A 178 -21.40 12.54 -13.89
C GLU A 178 -20.52 13.26 -14.91
N THR A 179 -20.96 14.41 -15.41
CA THR A 179 -20.19 15.24 -16.36
C THR A 179 -18.89 15.74 -15.75
N PHE A 180 -18.92 16.17 -14.48
CA PHE A 180 -17.71 16.57 -13.75
C PHE A 180 -16.73 15.40 -13.59
N LEU A 181 -17.22 14.21 -13.22
CA LEU A 181 -16.40 13.02 -13.10
C LEU A 181 -15.77 12.64 -14.44
N GLU A 182 -16.53 12.68 -15.53
CA GLU A 182 -16.01 12.43 -16.88
C GLU A 182 -14.87 13.39 -17.23
N ALA A 183 -14.99 14.67 -16.88
CA ALA A 183 -13.91 15.64 -17.08
C ALA A 183 -12.65 15.32 -16.26
N LEU A 184 -12.78 14.87 -15.01
CA LEU A 184 -11.63 14.40 -14.21
C LEU A 184 -10.94 13.21 -14.88
N VAL A 185 -11.72 12.24 -15.35
CA VAL A 185 -11.19 11.07 -16.05
C VAL A 185 -10.49 11.50 -17.34
N ASN A 186 -11.09 12.40 -18.13
CA ASN A 186 -10.49 12.90 -19.37
C ASN A 186 -9.17 13.63 -19.13
N ILE A 187 -9.05 14.42 -18.06
CA ILE A 187 -7.75 14.99 -17.66
C ILE A 187 -6.72 13.88 -17.49
N ILE A 188 -7.03 12.84 -16.71
CA ILE A 188 -6.08 11.78 -16.36
C ILE A 188 -5.70 10.93 -17.58
N VAL A 189 -6.67 10.60 -18.45
CA VAL A 189 -6.47 9.60 -19.52
C VAL A 189 -6.17 10.19 -20.89
N VAL A 190 -6.60 11.42 -21.18
CA VAL A 190 -6.46 12.05 -22.50
C VAL A 190 -5.31 13.05 -22.53
N LEU A 191 -5.15 13.88 -21.49
CA LEU A 191 -4.08 14.89 -21.49
C LEU A 191 -2.71 14.22 -21.28
N PRO A 192 -1.69 14.58 -22.08
CA PRO A 192 -0.34 14.08 -21.84
C PRO A 192 0.21 14.65 -20.53
N VAL A 193 1.05 13.86 -19.85
CA VAL A 193 1.81 14.33 -18.69
C VAL A 193 3.06 15.05 -19.18
N LYS A 194 3.04 16.37 -19.10
CA LYS A 194 4.14 17.29 -19.40
C LYS A 194 4.39 18.16 -18.16
N GLU A 195 5.49 18.92 -18.14
CA GLU A 195 5.84 19.78 -17.00
C GLU A 195 4.69 20.72 -16.61
N PHE A 196 4.09 21.38 -17.60
CA PHE A 196 3.02 22.35 -17.39
C PHE A 196 1.65 21.71 -17.09
N THR A 197 1.40 20.43 -17.42
CA THR A 197 0.13 19.73 -17.08
C THR A 197 0.23 18.89 -15.80
N TYR A 198 1.43 18.66 -15.28
CA TYR A 198 1.67 17.71 -14.18
C TYR A 198 0.79 17.99 -12.95
N HIS A 199 0.70 19.25 -12.54
CA HIS A 199 -0.09 19.64 -11.37
C HIS A 199 -1.60 19.51 -11.60
N LEU A 200 -2.09 19.66 -12.84
CA LEU A 200 -3.48 19.42 -13.18
C LEU A 200 -3.83 17.93 -13.07
N HIS A 201 -2.94 17.05 -13.53
CA HIS A 201 -3.06 15.60 -13.32
C HIS A 201 -3.10 15.23 -11.85
N LEU A 202 -2.16 15.76 -11.06
CA LEU A 202 -2.10 15.53 -9.62
C LEU A 202 -3.39 15.99 -8.92
N GLU A 203 -3.90 17.16 -9.29
CA GLU A 203 -5.13 17.71 -8.71
C GLU A 203 -6.38 16.89 -9.10
N ALA A 204 -6.44 16.36 -10.33
CA ALA A 204 -7.51 15.46 -10.74
C ALA A 204 -7.49 14.14 -9.96
N VAL A 205 -6.31 13.54 -9.75
CA VAL A 205 -6.16 12.34 -8.92
C VAL A 205 -6.53 12.62 -7.46
N ASN A 206 -6.09 13.75 -6.89
CA ASN A 206 -6.47 14.18 -5.54
C ASN A 206 -7.98 14.38 -5.41
N CYS A 207 -8.63 14.95 -6.43
CA CYS A 207 -10.08 15.15 -6.44
C CYS A 207 -10.83 13.82 -6.47
N MET A 208 -10.36 12.84 -7.26
CA MET A 208 -10.91 11.47 -7.26
C MET A 208 -10.81 10.81 -5.87
N ILE A 209 -9.68 10.98 -5.18
CA ILE A 209 -9.48 10.46 -3.81
C ILE A 209 -10.45 11.15 -2.83
N ILE A 210 -10.62 12.47 -2.92
CA ILE A 210 -11.60 13.21 -2.11
C ILE A 210 -13.03 12.71 -2.35
N LEU A 211 -13.43 12.46 -3.61
CA LEU A 211 -14.76 11.93 -3.89
C LEU A 211 -14.97 10.56 -3.25
N LEU A 212 -13.98 9.67 -3.35
CA LEU A 212 -14.03 8.34 -2.76
C LEU A 212 -13.98 8.36 -1.23
N SER A 213 -13.46 9.43 -0.60
CA SER A 213 -13.42 9.56 0.85
C SER A 213 -14.78 9.70 1.49
N VAL A 214 -15.87 9.85 0.72
CA VAL A 214 -17.25 9.79 1.23
C VAL A 214 -17.51 8.53 2.07
N SER A 215 -16.83 7.42 1.80
CA SER A 215 -16.92 6.19 2.61
C SER A 215 -16.40 6.36 4.04
N LEU A 216 -15.55 7.35 4.31
CA LEU A 216 -15.01 7.63 5.65
C LEU A 216 -15.97 8.41 6.54
N PHE A 217 -16.93 9.12 5.95
CA PHE A 217 -17.81 10.05 6.67
C PHE A 217 -19.28 9.58 6.66
N SER A 218 -19.64 8.73 5.69
CA SER A 218 -20.97 8.16 5.54
C SER A 218 -21.11 6.81 6.26
N GLN A 219 -22.26 6.58 6.91
CA GLN A 219 -22.66 5.26 7.44
C GLN A 219 -23.43 4.44 6.40
N GLN A 220 -23.65 4.99 5.20
CA GLN A 220 -24.39 4.36 4.13
C GLN A 220 -23.56 3.25 3.49
N THR A 221 -24.23 2.13 3.18
CA THR A 221 -23.58 1.06 2.40
C THR A 221 -23.20 1.58 1.01
N MET A 222 -22.03 1.17 0.53
CA MET A 222 -21.47 1.65 -0.76
C MET A 222 -22.42 1.41 -1.95
N GLU A 223 -23.26 0.37 -1.91
CA GLU A 223 -24.26 0.09 -2.96
C GLU A 223 -25.26 1.22 -3.16
N LYS A 224 -25.56 1.95 -2.09
CA LYS A 224 -26.49 3.07 -2.12
C LYS A 224 -25.77 4.37 -2.46
N SER A 225 -24.44 4.43 -2.35
CA SER A 225 -23.67 5.63 -2.70
C SER A 225 -23.73 5.88 -4.19
N THR A 226 -24.19 7.07 -4.57
CA THR A 226 -24.24 7.53 -5.96
C THR A 226 -22.82 7.76 -6.47
N ILE A 227 -21.94 8.35 -5.66
CA ILE A 227 -20.53 8.62 -6.02
C ILE A 227 -19.82 7.31 -6.37
N TYR A 228 -19.87 6.31 -5.48
CA TYR A 228 -19.27 5.01 -5.75
C TYR A 228 -19.92 4.34 -6.96
N ARG A 229 -21.25 4.38 -7.08
CA ARG A 229 -21.95 3.79 -8.23
C ARG A 229 -21.51 4.40 -9.55
N THR A 230 -21.38 5.73 -9.64
CA THR A 230 -20.94 6.41 -10.86
C THR A 230 -19.49 6.07 -11.18
N ILE A 231 -18.58 6.12 -10.19
CA ILE A 231 -17.15 5.79 -10.39
C ILE A 231 -16.97 4.33 -10.86
N TYR A 232 -17.71 3.39 -10.27
CA TYR A 232 -17.61 1.97 -10.63
C TYR A 232 -18.40 1.58 -11.89
N ARG A 233 -19.22 2.49 -12.43
CA ARG A 233 -19.86 2.34 -13.76
C ARG A 233 -19.15 3.12 -14.87
N CYS A 234 -18.01 3.74 -14.56
CA CYS A 234 -17.22 4.52 -15.52
C CYS A 234 -16.82 3.65 -16.73
N GLN A 235 -17.21 4.08 -17.93
CA GLN A 235 -16.89 3.37 -19.19
C GLN A 235 -15.38 3.36 -19.49
N HIS A 236 -14.65 4.33 -18.93
CA HIS A 236 -13.20 4.48 -19.11
C HIS A 236 -12.39 3.83 -18.00
N ALA A 237 -12.99 2.98 -17.15
CA ALA A 237 -12.30 2.34 -16.03
C ALA A 237 -10.99 1.65 -16.43
N ASN A 238 -10.98 0.98 -17.59
CA ASN A 238 -9.78 0.33 -18.12
C ASN A 238 -8.66 1.32 -18.47
N THR A 239 -8.99 2.39 -19.19
CA THR A 239 -8.03 3.43 -19.58
C THR A 239 -7.53 4.21 -18.36
N LEU A 240 -8.41 4.45 -17.38
CA LEU A 240 -8.05 5.09 -16.12
C LEU A 240 -7.04 4.25 -15.34
N MET A 241 -7.32 2.95 -15.15
CA MET A 241 -6.39 2.04 -14.47
C MET A 241 -5.04 1.96 -15.20
N SER A 242 -5.07 1.89 -16.54
CA SER A 242 -3.86 1.93 -17.37
C SER A 242 -3.05 3.22 -17.15
N ALA A 243 -3.70 4.40 -17.19
CA ALA A 243 -3.03 5.69 -16.99
C ALA A 243 -2.37 5.78 -15.61
N LEU A 244 -3.10 5.43 -14.54
CA LEU A 244 -2.58 5.44 -13.17
C LEU A 244 -1.38 4.51 -12.99
N LEU A 245 -1.44 3.30 -13.55
CA LEU A 245 -0.32 2.35 -13.46
C LEU A 245 0.89 2.83 -14.27
N HIS A 246 0.68 3.49 -15.41
CA HIS A 246 1.76 4.14 -16.17
C HIS A 246 2.37 5.33 -15.42
N PHE A 247 1.59 6.13 -14.69
CA PHE A 247 2.12 7.21 -13.85
C PHE A 247 3.04 6.67 -12.77
N LEU A 248 2.65 5.56 -12.14
CA LEU A 248 3.51 4.84 -11.20
C LEU A 248 4.76 4.30 -11.89
N SER A 249 4.62 3.54 -12.98
CA SER A 249 5.74 2.89 -13.67
C SER A 249 6.80 3.88 -14.16
N ARG A 250 6.37 5.05 -14.68
CA ARG A 250 7.27 6.08 -15.23
C ARG A 250 7.98 6.91 -14.16
N MET A 251 7.39 7.08 -12.98
CA MET A 251 7.91 7.93 -11.90
C MET A 251 8.40 9.30 -12.39
N SER A 252 7.55 10.06 -13.08
CA SER A 252 7.91 11.43 -13.49
C SER A 252 8.07 12.32 -12.25
N GLN A 253 9.23 12.97 -12.10
CA GLN A 253 9.51 13.86 -10.99
C GLN A 253 8.61 15.10 -11.06
N ALA A 254 8.17 15.60 -9.91
CA ALA A 254 7.42 16.85 -9.82
C ALA A 254 8.25 18.03 -10.38
N PRO A 255 7.66 18.86 -11.25
CA PRO A 255 8.27 20.13 -11.67
C PRO A 255 8.58 21.04 -10.48
N GLN A 256 9.66 21.81 -10.58
CA GLN A 256 10.05 22.79 -9.56
C GLN A 256 9.15 24.04 -9.58
N THR A 257 8.57 24.36 -10.73
CA THR A 257 7.69 25.51 -10.92
C THR A 257 6.30 25.04 -11.31
N MET A 258 5.28 25.73 -10.79
CA MET A 258 3.89 25.47 -11.13
C MET A 258 3.51 26.40 -12.29
N PHE A 259 3.20 25.83 -13.46
CA PHE A 259 2.80 26.57 -14.68
C PHE A 259 3.84 27.61 -15.16
N GLY A 260 5.14 27.39 -14.91
CA GLY A 260 6.22 28.30 -15.30
C GLY A 260 6.41 29.52 -14.38
N PHE A 261 5.65 29.61 -13.29
CA PHE A 261 5.82 30.62 -12.25
C PHE A 261 6.58 29.99 -11.06
N GLY A 262 7.68 30.63 -10.65
CA GLY A 262 8.46 30.20 -9.48
C GLY A 262 7.62 30.21 -8.20
N THR A 263 7.98 29.38 -7.23
CA THR A 263 7.28 29.23 -5.93
C THR A 263 7.34 30.49 -5.05
N GLY A 264 8.11 31.51 -5.44
CA GLY A 264 8.05 32.87 -4.92
C GLY A 264 7.45 33.81 -5.96
N GLY A 265 6.40 34.56 -5.59
CA GLY A 265 5.59 35.44 -6.45
C GLY A 265 6.30 36.64 -7.09
N SER A 266 7.48 36.44 -7.69
CA SER A 266 8.19 37.42 -8.49
C SER A 266 8.89 36.72 -9.67
N PHE A 267 8.56 37.16 -10.88
CA PHE A 267 9.10 36.72 -12.17
C PHE A 267 10.65 36.70 -12.21
N VAL A 268 11.30 37.52 -11.38
CA VAL A 268 12.76 37.66 -11.32
C VAL A 268 13.44 36.50 -10.57
N PHE A 269 12.76 35.85 -9.63
CA PHE A 269 13.34 34.74 -8.85
C PHE A 269 13.30 33.39 -9.58
N GLY A 270 12.28 33.15 -10.41
CA GLY A 270 12.18 31.91 -11.21
C GLY A 270 13.30 31.74 -12.25
N ILE A 271 13.82 32.86 -12.80
CA ILE A 271 14.96 32.83 -13.74
C ILE A 271 16.26 32.45 -13.02
N ALA A 272 16.44 32.87 -11.76
CA ALA A 272 17.63 32.55 -10.98
C ALA A 272 17.66 31.07 -10.57
N GLU A 273 16.54 30.48 -10.14
CA GLU A 273 16.46 29.03 -9.83
C GLU A 273 16.67 28.17 -11.09
N SER A 274 16.09 28.57 -12.23
CA SER A 274 16.32 27.91 -13.52
C SER A 274 17.79 27.92 -13.93
N LEU A 275 18.49 29.05 -13.76
CA LEU A 275 19.93 29.17 -14.02
C LEU A 275 20.80 28.35 -13.04
N TRP A 276 20.40 28.26 -11.76
CA TRP A 276 21.07 27.43 -10.75
C TRP A 276 20.87 25.92 -11.00
N SER A 277 19.69 25.51 -11.48
CA SER A 277 19.39 24.14 -11.94
C SER A 277 20.29 23.75 -13.12
N ILE A 278 20.45 24.64 -14.11
CA ILE A 278 21.34 24.44 -15.26
C ILE A 278 22.81 24.34 -14.82
N LEU A 279 23.25 25.15 -13.84
CA LEU A 279 24.63 25.12 -13.32
C LEU A 279 24.93 23.88 -12.44
N THR A 280 23.91 23.27 -11.83
CA THR A 280 24.06 22.07 -10.99
C THR A 280 23.92 20.75 -11.76
N PHE A 281 23.44 20.79 -13.01
CA PHE A 281 23.34 19.64 -13.92
C PHE A 281 24.68 18.94 -14.21
N ALA A 282 25.81 19.58 -13.91
CA ALA A 282 27.14 18.99 -14.01
C ALA A 282 27.51 18.05 -12.83
N ARG A 283 26.71 18.00 -11.75
CA ARG A 283 26.86 17.00 -10.67
C ARG A 283 25.81 15.91 -10.87
N LYS A 284 26.25 14.64 -10.90
CA LYS A 284 25.35 13.49 -10.71
C LYS A 284 24.59 13.71 -9.41
N GLN A 285 23.31 14.09 -9.48
CA GLN A 285 22.47 14.13 -8.29
C GLN A 285 22.37 12.70 -7.74
N PRO A 286 22.51 12.52 -6.42
CA PRO A 286 22.29 11.22 -5.80
C PRO A 286 20.88 10.73 -6.11
N ASP A 287 20.70 9.43 -6.27
CA ASP A 287 19.38 8.85 -6.50
C ASP A 287 18.46 9.19 -5.31
N ILE A 288 17.43 10.00 -5.54
CA ILE A 288 16.47 10.48 -4.54
C ILE A 288 15.82 9.31 -3.78
N LEU A 289 15.66 8.16 -4.44
CA LEU A 289 15.07 6.96 -3.83
C LEU A 289 16.07 6.13 -3.00
N THR A 290 17.28 6.65 -2.76
CA THR A 290 18.22 6.10 -1.77
C THR A 290 18.21 6.87 -0.45
N ALA A 291 17.26 7.81 -0.29
CA ALA A 291 17.06 8.56 0.94
C ALA A 291 16.76 7.63 2.13
N HIS A 292 17.20 8.04 3.33
CA HIS A 292 16.91 7.32 4.57
C HIS A 292 15.40 7.24 4.86
N ASP A 293 14.65 8.29 4.50
CA ASP A 293 13.18 8.32 4.56
C ASP A 293 12.59 8.24 3.15
N LEU A 294 12.60 7.03 2.60
CA LEU A 294 12.08 6.74 1.27
C LEU A 294 10.59 7.10 1.11
N PRO A 295 9.68 6.79 2.06
CA PRO A 295 8.28 7.19 1.97
C PRO A 295 8.08 8.70 1.77
N THR A 296 8.77 9.53 2.55
CA THR A 296 8.67 11.00 2.42
C THR A 296 9.29 11.46 1.09
N ALA A 297 10.47 10.95 0.73
CA ALA A 297 11.12 11.30 -0.53
C ALA A 297 10.24 10.96 -1.75
N PHE A 298 9.59 9.80 -1.75
CA PHE A 298 8.67 9.38 -2.81
C PHE A 298 7.45 10.29 -2.90
N ARG A 299 6.84 10.64 -1.76
CA ARG A 299 5.69 11.55 -1.70
C ARG A 299 6.03 12.96 -2.23
N GLU A 300 7.19 13.49 -1.87
CA GLU A 300 7.57 14.87 -2.21
C GLU A 300 8.06 15.01 -3.66
N HIS A 301 8.87 14.05 -4.13
CA HIS A 301 9.49 14.15 -5.46
C HIS A 301 8.64 13.47 -6.55
N TYR A 302 7.81 12.49 -6.21
CA TYR A 302 6.95 11.76 -7.15
C TYR A 302 5.48 11.73 -6.70
N PRO A 303 4.85 12.88 -6.33
CA PRO A 303 3.50 12.93 -5.77
C PRO A 303 2.44 12.35 -6.71
N LEU A 304 2.57 12.52 -8.03
CA LEU A 304 1.62 11.94 -8.98
C LEU A 304 1.66 10.41 -8.98
N ALA A 305 2.85 9.81 -8.95
CA ALA A 305 3.00 8.36 -8.84
C ALA A 305 2.45 7.85 -7.51
N ASN A 306 2.75 8.55 -6.40
CA ASN A 306 2.26 8.20 -5.07
C ASN A 306 0.73 8.28 -4.95
N GLN A 307 0.12 9.38 -5.41
CA GLN A 307 -1.34 9.52 -5.41
C GLN A 307 -2.02 8.54 -6.36
N SER A 308 -1.41 8.25 -7.51
CA SER A 308 -1.92 7.23 -8.44
C SER A 308 -1.92 5.84 -7.81
N LEU A 309 -0.84 5.48 -7.11
CA LEU A 309 -0.75 4.23 -6.35
C LEU A 309 -1.85 4.13 -5.28
N LEU A 310 -2.05 5.19 -4.49
CA LEU A 310 -3.12 5.23 -3.50
C LEU A 310 -4.51 5.12 -4.13
N LEU A 311 -4.76 5.81 -5.25
CA LEU A 311 -6.03 5.73 -5.98
C LEU A 311 -6.26 4.33 -6.55
N ILE A 312 -5.24 3.67 -7.13
CA ILE A 312 -5.31 2.28 -7.59
C ILE A 312 -5.74 1.38 -6.43
N LEU A 313 -5.15 1.54 -5.25
CA LEU A 313 -5.49 0.74 -4.08
C LEU A 313 -6.93 0.97 -3.61
N ILE A 314 -7.43 2.20 -3.61
CA ILE A 314 -8.84 2.48 -3.28
C ILE A 314 -9.75 1.80 -4.32
N LEU A 315 -9.52 2.01 -5.62
CA LEU A 315 -10.34 1.47 -6.70
C LEU A 315 -10.33 -0.07 -6.77
N THR A 316 -9.25 -0.70 -6.33
CA THR A 316 -9.06 -2.16 -6.43
C THR A 316 -9.60 -2.90 -5.19
N ASN A 317 -9.56 -2.29 -4.01
CA ASN A 317 -9.95 -2.96 -2.77
C ASN A 317 -11.41 -2.68 -2.37
N HIS A 318 -11.98 -1.56 -2.79
CA HIS A 318 -13.43 -1.35 -2.67
C HIS A 318 -14.18 -2.18 -3.71
N HIS A 319 -15.41 -2.61 -3.37
CA HIS A 319 -16.22 -3.51 -4.22
C HIS A 319 -15.52 -4.81 -4.67
N ALA A 320 -14.55 -5.33 -3.89
CA ALA A 320 -13.74 -6.47 -4.29
C ALA A 320 -14.53 -7.78 -4.53
N THR A 321 -15.67 -7.96 -3.85
CA THR A 321 -16.56 -9.13 -3.95
C THR A 321 -17.57 -9.06 -5.11
N LYS A 322 -17.52 -7.99 -5.92
CA LYS A 322 -18.44 -7.77 -7.06
C LYS A 322 -17.67 -7.62 -8.39
N ASP A 323 -18.41 -7.39 -9.46
CA ASP A 323 -17.87 -7.03 -10.77
C ASP A 323 -17.22 -5.63 -10.72
N ASN A 324 -15.97 -5.58 -10.28
CA ASN A 324 -15.17 -4.37 -10.18
C ASN A 324 -14.33 -4.21 -11.47
N PRO A 325 -14.65 -3.23 -12.34
CA PRO A 325 -13.96 -3.06 -13.62
C PRO A 325 -12.48 -2.67 -13.47
N TYR A 326 -12.12 -2.04 -12.35
CA TYR A 326 -10.74 -1.68 -12.04
C TYR A 326 -9.89 -2.90 -11.68
N ARG A 327 -10.46 -3.85 -10.92
CA ARG A 327 -9.82 -5.16 -10.65
C ARG A 327 -9.63 -5.96 -11.93
N ILE A 328 -10.67 -6.03 -12.76
CA ILE A 328 -10.59 -6.72 -14.06
C ILE A 328 -9.47 -6.11 -14.90
N SER A 329 -9.43 -4.78 -14.99
CA SER A 329 -8.39 -4.06 -15.74
C SER A 329 -6.98 -4.33 -15.20
N LEU A 330 -6.74 -4.13 -13.89
CA LEU A 330 -5.43 -4.30 -13.26
C LEU A 330 -4.91 -5.75 -13.38
N PHE A 331 -5.77 -6.74 -13.16
CA PHE A 331 -5.37 -8.15 -13.15
C PHE A 331 -5.35 -8.79 -14.55
N GLY A 332 -5.99 -8.15 -15.53
CA GLY A 332 -5.99 -8.57 -16.94
C GLY A 332 -4.89 -7.95 -17.81
N CYS A 333 -4.07 -7.04 -17.26
CA CYS A 333 -3.02 -6.38 -18.05
C CYS A 333 -1.89 -7.35 -18.43
N SER A 334 -1.19 -7.06 -19.52
CA SER A 334 -0.09 -7.89 -20.06
C SER A 334 1.16 -7.07 -20.32
N ASP A 335 2.27 -7.75 -20.61
CA ASP A 335 3.50 -7.05 -20.97
C ASP A 335 3.32 -6.37 -22.34
N SER A 336 3.97 -5.23 -22.49
CA SER A 336 4.14 -4.51 -23.75
C SER A 336 4.78 -5.39 -24.84
N GLN A 337 5.64 -6.33 -24.46
CA GLN A 337 6.34 -7.25 -25.36
C GLN A 337 5.53 -8.51 -25.72
N ASP A 338 4.41 -8.77 -25.04
CA ASP A 338 3.59 -9.95 -25.32
C ASP A 338 2.99 -9.89 -26.73
N SER A 339 2.99 -11.03 -27.41
CA SER A 339 2.47 -11.11 -28.77
C SER A 339 0.94 -10.94 -28.79
N PRO A 340 0.36 -10.32 -29.83
CA PRO A 340 -1.09 -10.13 -29.92
C PRO A 340 -1.90 -11.43 -30.13
N LYS A 341 -1.24 -12.60 -30.15
CA LYS A 341 -1.88 -13.91 -30.31
C LYS A 341 -2.27 -14.56 -28.98
N GLU A 342 -1.86 -14.00 -27.85
CA GLU A 342 -2.23 -14.47 -26.51
C GLU A 342 -3.63 -13.97 -26.11
N ASP A 343 -4.19 -14.53 -25.04
CA ASP A 343 -5.52 -14.15 -24.51
C ASP A 343 -5.69 -12.63 -24.43
N PRO A 344 -6.90 -12.08 -24.69
CA PRO A 344 -7.11 -10.64 -24.77
C PRO A 344 -6.70 -9.96 -23.45
N ALA A 345 -5.65 -9.13 -23.52
CA ALA A 345 -5.24 -8.28 -22.42
C ALA A 345 -6.17 -7.07 -22.30
N THR A 346 -6.39 -6.61 -21.08
CA THR A 346 -7.18 -5.39 -20.81
C THR A 346 -6.44 -4.14 -21.29
N PHE A 347 -5.14 -4.05 -21.00
CA PHE A 347 -4.19 -3.10 -21.57
C PHE A 347 -2.77 -3.66 -21.48
N LYS A 348 -1.81 -3.00 -22.16
CA LYS A 348 -0.39 -3.35 -22.14
C LYS A 348 0.42 -2.35 -21.35
N ILE A 349 1.42 -2.81 -20.63
CA ILE A 349 2.40 -1.99 -19.90
C ILE A 349 3.77 -2.69 -19.91
N ASP A 350 4.86 -1.93 -19.90
CA ASP A 350 6.21 -2.49 -19.78
C ASP A 350 6.43 -3.10 -18.39
N PHE A 351 6.40 -4.43 -18.31
CA PHE A 351 6.61 -5.15 -17.06
C PHE A 351 8.01 -4.95 -16.49
N SER A 352 9.02 -4.70 -17.33
CA SER A 352 10.37 -4.39 -16.85
C SER A 352 10.40 -3.05 -16.13
N SER A 353 9.80 -2.00 -16.71
CA SER A 353 9.70 -0.70 -16.04
C SER A 353 8.92 -0.81 -14.73
N LEU A 354 7.78 -1.49 -14.73
CA LEU A 354 6.94 -1.66 -13.54
C LEU A 354 7.67 -2.44 -12.44
N TYR A 355 8.30 -3.56 -12.78
CA TYR A 355 9.06 -4.38 -11.84
C TYR A 355 10.23 -3.61 -11.21
N ASN A 356 11.04 -2.93 -12.03
CA ASN A 356 12.17 -2.14 -11.53
C ASN A 356 11.70 -1.00 -10.61
N THR A 357 10.59 -0.34 -10.96
CA THR A 357 9.97 0.67 -10.10
C THR A 357 9.54 0.06 -8.77
N LEU A 358 8.78 -1.04 -8.77
CA LEU A 358 8.34 -1.71 -7.55
C LEU A 358 9.53 -2.15 -6.67
N CYS A 359 10.60 -2.73 -7.23
CA CYS A 359 11.80 -3.08 -6.47
C CYS A 359 12.42 -1.89 -5.73
N ARG A 360 12.39 -0.69 -6.32
CA ARG A 360 12.96 0.52 -5.70
C ARG A 360 12.10 1.08 -4.56
N ILE A 361 10.78 0.85 -4.60
CA ILE A 361 9.83 1.41 -3.63
C ILE A 361 9.14 0.36 -2.75
N VAL A 362 9.52 -0.92 -2.83
CA VAL A 362 8.84 -2.02 -2.12
C VAL A 362 8.89 -1.88 -0.59
N THR A 363 9.80 -1.10 -0.03
CA THR A 363 9.82 -0.81 1.42
C THR A 363 8.79 0.25 1.84
N ILE A 364 8.00 0.77 0.90
CA ILE A 364 6.83 1.61 1.17
C ILE A 364 5.58 0.71 1.27
N ASP A 365 4.77 0.89 2.31
CA ASP A 365 3.56 0.09 2.59
C ASP A 365 2.65 -0.06 1.35
N GLN A 366 2.22 1.07 0.74
CA GLN A 366 1.31 1.03 -0.41
C GLN A 366 1.90 0.32 -1.64
N ALA A 367 3.22 0.35 -1.82
CA ALA A 367 3.87 -0.35 -2.92
C ALA A 367 3.95 -1.86 -2.66
N THR A 368 4.19 -2.26 -1.40
CA THR A 368 4.14 -3.67 -0.99
C THR A 368 2.75 -4.24 -1.24
N LEU A 369 1.70 -3.48 -0.91
CA LEU A 369 0.31 -3.92 -1.12
C LEU A 369 -0.03 -4.06 -2.61
N LEU A 370 0.41 -3.14 -3.47
CA LEU A 370 0.23 -3.31 -4.92
C LEU A 370 1.00 -4.53 -5.46
N LEU A 371 2.23 -4.75 -5.00
CA LEU A 371 3.01 -5.92 -5.38
C LEU A 371 2.29 -7.21 -4.99
N TYR A 372 1.75 -7.28 -3.77
CA TYR A 372 0.90 -8.39 -3.33
C TYR A 372 -0.26 -8.64 -4.32
N LEU A 373 -1.04 -7.60 -4.62
CA LEU A 373 -2.21 -7.71 -5.50
C LEU A 373 -1.82 -8.22 -6.90
N LEU A 374 -0.72 -7.71 -7.46
CA LEU A 374 -0.22 -8.12 -8.78
C LEU A 374 0.31 -9.56 -8.76
N LEU A 375 1.11 -9.95 -7.77
CA LEU A 375 1.65 -11.32 -7.67
C LEU A 375 0.55 -12.36 -7.46
N TYR A 376 -0.48 -12.02 -6.67
CA TYR A 376 -1.55 -12.96 -6.34
C TYR A 376 -2.58 -13.09 -7.46
N ARG A 377 -2.96 -11.99 -8.13
CA ARG A 377 -4.09 -11.97 -9.07
C ARG A 377 -3.70 -11.82 -10.54
N ASN A 378 -2.56 -11.24 -10.87
CA ASN A 378 -2.07 -11.14 -12.25
C ASN A 378 -1.04 -12.24 -12.53
N GLN A 379 -1.49 -13.37 -13.07
CA GLN A 379 -0.63 -14.53 -13.36
C GLN A 379 0.48 -14.23 -14.38
N ARG A 380 0.27 -13.28 -15.30
CA ARG A 380 1.29 -12.90 -16.29
C ARG A 380 2.43 -12.16 -15.60
N PHE A 381 2.11 -11.18 -14.77
CA PHE A 381 3.08 -10.44 -13.99
C PHE A 381 3.81 -11.35 -12.99
N GLN A 382 3.08 -12.25 -12.31
CA GLN A 382 3.69 -13.26 -11.43
C GLN A 382 4.75 -14.09 -12.18
N LYS A 383 4.41 -14.67 -13.34
CA LYS A 383 5.36 -15.45 -14.16
C LYS A 383 6.54 -14.60 -14.61
N TYR A 384 6.29 -13.34 -14.98
CA TYR A 384 7.35 -12.40 -15.33
C TYR A 384 8.35 -12.20 -14.18
N VAL A 385 7.85 -11.98 -12.95
CA VAL A 385 8.69 -11.82 -11.75
C VAL A 385 9.48 -13.09 -11.45
N MET A 386 8.86 -14.27 -11.55
CA MET A 386 9.55 -15.55 -11.30
C MET A 386 10.67 -15.85 -12.31
N ALA A 387 10.61 -15.25 -13.50
CA ALA A 387 11.63 -15.41 -14.55
C ALA A 387 12.82 -14.44 -14.41
N GLN A 388 12.77 -13.47 -13.48
CA GLN A 388 13.82 -12.47 -13.33
C GLN A 388 15.11 -13.05 -12.75
N GLN A 389 16.26 -12.61 -13.26
CA GLN A 389 17.57 -13.04 -12.75
C GLN A 389 18.06 -12.21 -11.56
N ASN A 390 17.53 -10.99 -11.41
CA ASN A 390 17.88 -10.00 -10.39
C ASN A 390 16.92 -10.03 -9.19
N LEU A 391 16.51 -11.23 -8.74
CA LEU A 391 15.59 -11.40 -7.60
C LEU A 391 16.06 -10.71 -6.32
N GLN A 392 17.38 -10.53 -6.14
CA GLN A 392 17.94 -9.80 -5.00
C GLN A 392 17.47 -8.34 -4.91
N GLN A 393 17.12 -7.70 -6.03
CA GLN A 393 16.60 -6.32 -6.03
C GLN A 393 15.21 -6.24 -5.40
N LEU A 394 14.42 -7.32 -5.48
CA LEU A 394 13.12 -7.41 -4.84
C LEU A 394 13.21 -7.96 -3.42
N VAL A 395 13.93 -9.07 -3.24
CA VAL A 395 13.93 -9.82 -1.98
C VAL A 395 14.71 -9.08 -0.89
N ILE A 396 15.87 -8.48 -1.18
CA ILE A 396 16.68 -7.82 -0.13
C ILE A 396 15.91 -6.70 0.58
N PRO A 397 15.25 -5.76 -0.12
CA PRO A 397 14.49 -4.72 0.56
C PRO A 397 13.33 -5.26 1.42
N ILE A 398 12.64 -6.31 0.96
CA ILE A 398 11.61 -7.00 1.76
C ILE A 398 12.21 -7.60 3.04
N LEU A 399 13.38 -8.25 2.94
CA LEU A 399 14.09 -8.77 4.09
C LEU A 399 14.53 -7.67 5.07
N GLN A 400 14.90 -6.49 4.58
CA GLN A 400 15.23 -5.35 5.43
C GLN A 400 14.01 -4.83 6.19
N THR A 401 12.83 -4.77 5.55
CA THR A 401 11.56 -4.45 6.23
C THR A 401 11.28 -5.44 7.36
N LEU A 402 11.39 -6.74 7.11
CA LEU A 402 11.16 -7.78 8.13
C LEU A 402 12.21 -7.76 9.25
N TYR A 403 13.46 -7.43 8.91
CA TYR A 403 14.55 -7.33 9.88
C TYR A 403 14.35 -6.14 10.84
N ASN A 404 13.87 -5.02 10.30
CA ASN A 404 13.51 -3.79 11.02
C ASN A 404 12.02 -3.76 11.41
N ALA A 405 11.42 -4.94 11.63
CA ALA A 405 10.02 -5.07 12.08
C ALA A 405 9.63 -4.12 13.23
N PRO A 406 10.47 -3.85 14.26
CA PRO A 406 10.12 -2.88 15.32
C PRO A 406 9.84 -1.46 14.84
N ASP A 407 10.38 -1.06 13.68
CA ASP A 407 10.22 0.27 13.08
C ASP A 407 9.11 0.30 12.02
N SER A 408 8.47 -0.84 11.75
CA SER A 408 7.45 -1.03 10.71
C SER A 408 6.06 -1.28 11.31
N THR A 409 5.00 -1.01 10.55
CA THR A 409 3.64 -1.33 10.99
C THR A 409 3.41 -2.85 10.92
N SER A 410 2.56 -3.40 11.81
CA SER A 410 2.17 -4.83 11.76
C SER A 410 1.63 -5.20 10.38
N HIS A 411 0.81 -4.33 9.78
CA HIS A 411 0.29 -4.49 8.42
C HIS A 411 1.39 -4.63 7.37
N HIS A 412 2.43 -3.79 7.42
CA HIS A 412 3.53 -3.86 6.47
C HIS A 412 4.37 -5.13 6.62
N ILE A 413 4.55 -5.60 7.86
CA ILE A 413 5.18 -6.89 8.15
C ILE A 413 4.36 -8.04 7.54
N TYR A 414 3.04 -8.05 7.72
CA TYR A 414 2.18 -9.07 7.13
C TYR A 414 2.26 -9.08 5.61
N MET A 415 2.11 -7.91 4.96
CA MET A 415 2.18 -7.83 3.51
C MET A 415 3.55 -8.30 2.98
N SER A 416 4.64 -7.94 3.65
CA SER A 416 5.99 -8.39 3.31
C SER A 416 6.14 -9.91 3.43
N LEU A 417 5.59 -10.52 4.49
CA LEU A 417 5.59 -11.97 4.67
C LEU A 417 4.72 -12.70 3.65
N ILE A 418 3.54 -12.16 3.32
CA ILE A 418 2.64 -12.72 2.29
C ILE A 418 3.34 -12.70 0.93
N VAL A 419 4.01 -11.61 0.58
CA VAL A 419 4.81 -11.54 -0.65
C VAL A 419 5.90 -12.62 -0.66
N LEU A 420 6.65 -12.79 0.44
CA LEU A 420 7.65 -13.87 0.52
C LEU A 420 7.03 -15.27 0.43
N LEU A 421 5.85 -15.47 1.03
CA LEU A 421 5.12 -16.73 0.96
C LEU A 421 4.72 -17.04 -0.49
N ILE A 422 4.09 -16.09 -1.19
CA ILE A 422 3.71 -16.23 -2.61
C ILE A 422 4.94 -16.51 -3.48
N LEU A 423 6.06 -15.81 -3.25
CA LEU A 423 7.30 -16.06 -3.98
C LEU A 423 7.84 -17.48 -3.72
N SER A 424 7.78 -17.95 -2.48
CA SER A 424 8.27 -19.29 -2.09
C SER A 424 7.44 -20.44 -2.66
N GLU A 425 6.22 -20.21 -3.16
CA GLU A 425 5.40 -21.26 -3.78
C GLU A 425 6.07 -21.86 -5.02
N ASP A 426 6.94 -21.09 -5.71
CA ASP A 426 7.62 -21.50 -6.93
C ASP A 426 8.97 -22.18 -6.66
N ASP A 427 9.16 -23.38 -7.23
CA ASP A 427 10.40 -24.15 -7.06
C ASP A 427 11.62 -23.52 -7.74
N ASN A 428 11.43 -22.78 -8.84
CA ASN A 428 12.55 -22.13 -9.51
C ASN A 428 13.04 -20.92 -8.71
N PHE A 429 12.13 -20.16 -8.10
CA PHE A 429 12.48 -19.13 -7.13
C PHE A 429 13.32 -19.74 -6.00
N ASN A 430 12.83 -20.81 -5.36
CA ASN A 430 13.52 -21.46 -4.24
C ASN A 430 14.93 -21.94 -4.61
N LYS A 431 15.14 -22.47 -5.82
CA LYS A 431 16.47 -22.84 -6.31
C LYS A 431 17.35 -21.61 -6.59
N SER A 432 16.79 -20.62 -7.27
CA SER A 432 17.52 -19.44 -7.74
C SER A 432 18.08 -18.61 -6.59
N VAL A 433 17.31 -18.43 -5.50
CA VAL A 433 17.78 -17.66 -4.34
C VAL A 433 19.01 -18.28 -3.66
N HIS A 434 19.19 -19.60 -3.72
CA HIS A 434 20.38 -20.26 -3.18
C HIS A 434 21.62 -20.14 -4.08
N GLN A 435 21.44 -19.79 -5.36
CA GLN A 435 22.53 -19.58 -6.33
C GLN A 435 23.04 -18.13 -6.35
N ILE A 436 22.23 -17.18 -5.89
CA ILE A 436 22.61 -15.75 -5.83
C ILE A 436 23.49 -15.53 -4.59
N MET A 437 24.80 -15.40 -4.80
CA MET A 437 25.77 -15.10 -3.73
C MET A 437 25.86 -13.59 -3.47
N LEU A 438 25.63 -13.22 -2.21
CA LEU A 438 25.72 -11.85 -1.72
C LEU A 438 27.02 -11.66 -0.95
N LYS A 439 27.63 -10.49 -1.09
CA LYS A 439 28.89 -10.13 -0.42
C LYS A 439 28.66 -8.91 0.47
N ASN A 440 29.33 -8.88 1.62
CA ASN A 440 29.36 -7.74 2.54
C ASN A 440 27.96 -7.26 2.99
N ILE A 441 27.21 -8.12 3.66
CA ILE A 441 25.92 -7.72 4.26
C ILE A 441 26.18 -6.82 5.47
N THR A 442 25.91 -5.53 5.33
CA THR A 442 26.22 -4.52 6.37
C THR A 442 25.09 -4.27 7.37
N TRP A 443 23.85 -4.57 7.00
CA TRP A 443 22.66 -4.26 7.81
C TRP A 443 22.24 -5.38 8.77
N TYR A 444 22.72 -6.61 8.55
CA TYR A 444 22.50 -7.74 9.47
C TYR A 444 23.55 -7.68 10.60
N THR A 445 23.12 -7.47 11.85
CA THR A 445 24.04 -7.07 12.93
C THR A 445 24.34 -8.17 13.94
N GLU A 446 23.61 -9.29 13.96
CA GLU A 446 23.87 -10.38 14.91
C GLU A 446 25.16 -11.14 14.63
N ARG A 447 25.64 -11.12 13.39
CA ARG A 447 26.92 -11.71 13.00
C ARG A 447 27.45 -11.06 11.73
N SER A 448 28.75 -10.75 11.70
CA SER A 448 29.43 -10.37 10.46
C SER A 448 29.47 -11.56 9.49
N ILE A 449 28.89 -11.38 8.31
CA ILE A 449 28.78 -12.39 7.26
C ILE A 449 29.42 -11.82 5.99
N SER A 450 30.58 -12.37 5.61
CA SER A 450 31.32 -11.93 4.42
C SER A 450 30.62 -12.32 3.12
N GLU A 451 30.14 -13.57 3.05
CA GLU A 451 29.47 -14.14 1.88
C GLU A 451 28.35 -15.10 2.30
N ILE A 452 27.18 -14.95 1.69
CA ILE A 452 26.00 -15.79 1.94
C ILE A 452 25.09 -15.77 0.72
N SER A 453 24.39 -16.87 0.44
CA SER A 453 23.35 -16.85 -0.59
C SER A 453 22.14 -16.03 -0.15
N LEU A 454 21.40 -15.47 -1.10
CA LEU A 454 20.14 -14.76 -0.84
C LEU A 454 19.15 -15.65 -0.07
N GLY A 455 19.05 -16.93 -0.44
CA GLY A 455 18.24 -17.92 0.28
C GLY A 455 18.72 -18.14 1.71
N GLY A 456 20.03 -18.16 1.95
CA GLY A 456 20.58 -18.23 3.31
C GLY A 456 20.22 -17.00 4.16
N LEU A 457 20.28 -15.79 3.57
CA LEU A 457 19.89 -14.56 4.24
C LEU A 457 18.39 -14.51 4.54
N LEU A 458 17.55 -14.95 3.60
CA LEU A 458 16.10 -15.10 3.77
C LEU A 458 15.81 -16.00 4.97
N ILE A 459 16.43 -17.17 5.05
CA ILE A 459 16.26 -18.09 6.19
C ILE A 459 16.62 -17.41 7.52
N LEU A 460 17.73 -16.67 7.59
CA LEU A 460 18.13 -15.97 8.82
C LEU A 460 17.11 -14.94 9.27
N VAL A 461 16.61 -14.13 8.33
CA VAL A 461 15.61 -13.10 8.63
C VAL A 461 14.30 -13.73 9.04
N VAL A 462 13.80 -14.75 8.34
CA VAL A 462 12.55 -15.43 8.72
C VAL A 462 12.67 -16.11 10.09
N ILE A 463 13.81 -16.74 10.41
CA ILE A 463 14.05 -17.28 11.76
C ILE A 463 14.01 -16.17 12.82
N ARG A 464 14.63 -15.02 12.56
CA ARG A 464 14.59 -13.85 13.46
C ARG A 464 13.16 -13.35 13.64
N THR A 465 12.37 -13.27 12.56
CA THR A 465 10.96 -12.86 12.60
C THR A 465 10.11 -13.83 13.42
N ILE A 466 10.31 -15.15 13.28
CA ILE A 466 9.67 -16.16 14.14
C ILE A 466 10.04 -15.92 15.62
N GLN A 467 11.32 -15.72 15.91
CA GLN A 467 11.79 -15.53 17.29
C GLN A 467 11.26 -14.23 17.92
N TYR A 468 11.23 -13.14 17.14
CA TYR A 468 10.66 -11.86 17.58
C TYR A 468 9.18 -12.03 17.92
N ASN A 469 8.42 -12.68 17.03
CA ASN A 469 7.00 -12.94 17.24
C ASN A 469 6.76 -13.80 18.50
N MET A 470 7.54 -14.85 18.70
CA MET A 470 7.44 -15.73 19.88
C MET A 470 7.68 -15.03 21.21
N LEU A 471 8.58 -14.04 21.22
CA LEU A 471 9.02 -13.34 22.43
C LEU A 471 8.16 -12.13 22.77
N LYS A 472 7.60 -11.46 21.76
CA LYS A 472 6.89 -10.18 21.95
C LYS A 472 5.42 -10.22 21.55
N MET A 473 5.11 -10.72 20.36
CA MET A 473 3.80 -10.48 19.71
C MET A 473 2.81 -11.63 19.90
N ARG A 474 3.28 -12.89 19.97
CA ARG A 474 2.47 -14.12 20.09
C ARG A 474 1.40 -14.29 19.01
N ASP A 475 1.67 -13.79 17.80
CA ASP A 475 0.72 -13.83 16.70
C ASP A 475 0.78 -15.17 15.93
N LYS A 476 -0.33 -15.90 15.91
CA LYS A 476 -0.43 -17.19 15.20
C LYS A 476 -0.30 -17.06 13.68
N TYR A 477 -0.83 -15.99 13.09
CA TYR A 477 -0.81 -15.77 11.64
C TYR A 477 0.62 -15.55 11.15
N LEU A 478 1.37 -14.69 11.84
CA LEU A 478 2.78 -14.42 11.55
C LEU A 478 3.65 -15.69 11.64
N HIS A 479 3.43 -16.53 12.65
CA HIS A 479 4.11 -17.81 12.78
C HIS A 479 3.83 -18.75 11.59
N THR A 480 2.56 -18.88 11.22
CA THR A 480 2.11 -19.78 10.15
C THR A 480 2.73 -19.39 8.81
N ASN A 481 2.69 -18.10 8.46
CA ASN A 481 3.24 -17.61 7.18
C ASN A 481 4.76 -17.74 7.10
N CYS A 482 5.49 -17.44 8.18
CA CYS A 482 6.95 -17.63 8.23
C CYS A 482 7.33 -19.11 8.04
N LEU A 483 6.65 -20.02 8.74
CA LEU A 483 6.95 -21.45 8.65
C LEU A 483 6.57 -22.02 7.29
N ALA A 484 5.43 -21.61 6.73
CA ALA A 484 5.01 -21.99 5.38
C ALA A 484 6.04 -21.59 4.32
N ALA A 485 6.59 -20.36 4.41
CA ALA A 485 7.64 -19.90 3.50
C ALA A 485 8.93 -20.74 3.63
N LEU A 486 9.40 -21.01 4.87
CA LEU A 486 10.57 -21.88 5.09
C LEU A 486 10.33 -23.32 4.62
N ALA A 487 9.12 -23.84 4.84
CA ALA A 487 8.71 -25.18 4.46
C ALA A 487 8.69 -25.35 2.94
N ASN A 488 8.15 -24.38 2.21
CA ASN A 488 8.21 -24.33 0.75
C ASN A 488 9.64 -24.38 0.21
N MET A 489 10.56 -23.62 0.82
CA MET A 489 11.95 -23.57 0.40
C MET A 489 12.76 -24.82 0.78
N SER A 490 12.36 -25.54 1.83
CA SER A 490 13.14 -26.61 2.45
C SER A 490 13.61 -27.72 1.50
N GLY A 491 12.78 -28.04 0.49
CA GLY A 491 13.08 -29.03 -0.53
C GLY A 491 14.14 -28.59 -1.54
N GLN A 492 14.56 -27.31 -1.53
CA GLN A 492 15.55 -26.73 -2.44
C GLN A 492 16.72 -26.06 -1.70
N PHE A 493 16.85 -26.26 -0.38
CA PHE A 493 18.00 -25.76 0.37
C PHE A 493 19.31 -26.27 -0.21
N GLN A 494 20.22 -25.36 -0.58
CA GLN A 494 21.52 -25.72 -1.13
C GLN A 494 22.62 -24.86 -0.51
N SER A 495 23.79 -25.47 -0.30
CA SER A 495 25.01 -24.78 0.14
C SER A 495 24.80 -23.86 1.34
N LEU A 496 24.02 -24.31 2.32
CA LEU A 496 23.69 -23.50 3.51
C LEU A 496 24.96 -23.06 4.22
N HIS A 497 25.08 -21.76 4.48
CA HIS A 497 26.18 -21.20 5.26
C HIS A 497 26.18 -21.81 6.68
N PRO A 498 27.36 -22.07 7.31
CA PRO A 498 27.43 -22.71 8.62
C PRO A 498 26.56 -22.05 9.70
N TYR A 499 26.49 -20.72 9.68
CA TYR A 499 25.63 -19.97 10.59
C TYR A 499 24.13 -20.21 10.34
N VAL A 500 23.70 -20.35 9.09
CA VAL A 500 22.30 -20.62 8.73
C VAL A 500 21.89 -21.99 9.26
N ALA A 501 22.71 -23.01 9.01
CA ALA A 501 22.50 -24.35 9.55
C ALA A 501 22.42 -24.36 11.08
N GLN A 502 23.33 -23.64 11.74
CA GLN A 502 23.30 -23.47 13.20
C GLN A 502 22.01 -22.80 13.69
N ARG A 503 21.56 -21.73 13.03
CA ARG A 503 20.34 -21.00 13.42
C ARG A 503 19.07 -21.82 13.22
N LEU A 504 18.99 -22.64 12.16
CA LEU A 504 17.88 -23.57 11.94
C LEU A 504 17.75 -24.57 13.10
N VAL A 505 18.84 -25.25 13.46
CA VAL A 505 18.81 -26.21 14.59
C VAL A 505 18.60 -25.51 15.93
N SER A 506 19.13 -24.29 16.09
CA SER A 506 18.96 -23.52 17.33
C SER A 506 17.54 -22.95 17.48
N LEU A 507 16.80 -22.76 16.38
CA LEU A 507 15.37 -22.42 16.44
C LEU A 507 14.60 -23.57 17.11
N PHE A 508 14.79 -24.81 16.64
CA PHE A 508 14.21 -25.99 17.27
C PHE A 508 14.61 -26.12 18.74
N GLU A 509 15.90 -25.96 19.06
CA GLU A 509 16.38 -26.02 20.46
C GLU A 509 15.69 -24.99 21.36
N THR A 510 15.48 -23.77 20.87
CA THR A 510 14.83 -22.69 21.62
C THR A 510 13.34 -23.00 21.85
N LEU A 511 12.65 -23.46 20.82
CA LEU A 511 11.26 -23.91 20.88
C LEU A 511 11.09 -25.07 21.86
N ALA A 512 11.99 -26.05 21.80
CA ALA A 512 11.98 -27.24 22.64
C ALA A 512 12.17 -26.91 24.12
N LYS A 513 13.09 -25.98 24.44
CA LYS A 513 13.29 -25.51 25.81
C LYS A 513 12.06 -24.77 26.35
N LYS A 514 11.39 -23.97 25.51
CA LYS A 514 10.13 -23.30 25.87
C LYS A 514 9.03 -24.32 26.13
N HIS A 515 8.93 -25.36 25.30
CA HIS A 515 7.94 -26.45 25.42
C HIS A 515 8.14 -27.22 26.73
N ALA A 516 9.36 -27.66 27.00
CA ALA A 516 9.68 -28.38 28.23
C ALA A 516 9.36 -27.55 29.49
N ARG A 517 9.59 -26.23 29.46
CA ARG A 517 9.26 -25.34 30.59
C ARG A 517 7.75 -25.18 30.78
N LEU A 518 6.98 -24.98 29.70
CA LEU A 518 5.52 -24.86 29.77
C LEU A 518 4.87 -26.18 30.23
N ASP A 519 5.33 -27.32 29.70
CA ASP A 519 4.87 -28.65 30.10
C ASP A 519 5.16 -28.93 31.59
N GLN A 520 6.33 -28.51 32.10
CA GLN A 520 6.65 -28.59 33.53
C GLN A 520 5.74 -27.72 34.39
N GLN A 521 5.42 -26.48 33.97
CA GLN A 521 4.52 -25.59 34.69
C GLN A 521 3.09 -26.13 34.74
N LEU A 522 2.62 -26.76 33.66
CA LEU A 522 1.32 -27.44 33.61
C LEU A 522 1.25 -28.66 34.54
N LYS A 523 2.35 -29.42 34.64
CA LYS A 523 2.45 -30.59 35.54
C LYS A 523 2.65 -30.20 37.01
N HIS A 524 3.25 -29.03 37.27
CA HIS A 524 3.57 -28.53 38.61
C HIS A 524 3.24 -27.03 38.77
N PRO A 525 1.96 -26.65 38.95
CA PRO A 525 1.52 -25.26 38.99
C PRO A 525 2.03 -24.42 40.19
N ASN A 526 2.66 -25.04 41.20
CA ASN A 526 3.17 -24.38 42.41
C ASN A 526 4.70 -24.24 42.47
N GLY A 527 5.43 -24.46 41.37
CA GLY A 527 6.89 -24.30 41.31
C GLY A 527 7.33 -22.84 41.17
N GLU A 528 8.42 -22.43 41.82
CA GLU A 528 8.99 -21.08 41.71
C GLU A 528 9.33 -20.73 40.24
N PRO A 529 8.97 -19.52 39.75
CA PRO A 529 9.27 -19.11 38.38
C PRO A 529 10.75 -18.75 38.21
N ASP A 530 11.40 -19.40 37.24
CA ASP A 530 12.80 -19.17 36.88
C ASP A 530 12.94 -17.88 36.04
N ILE A 531 13.64 -16.87 36.56
CA ILE A 531 13.58 -15.43 36.18
C ILE A 531 14.18 -15.09 34.79
N SER A 532 14.65 -16.06 34.02
CA SER A 532 15.50 -15.80 32.84
C SER A 532 14.79 -15.49 31.51
N ILE A 533 13.46 -15.59 31.41
CA ILE A 533 12.69 -15.18 30.22
C ILE A 533 11.35 -14.58 30.67
N PRO A 534 10.96 -13.36 30.25
CA PRO A 534 9.69 -12.77 30.64
C PRO A 534 8.54 -13.54 29.98
N ILE A 535 7.94 -14.47 30.72
CA ILE A 535 6.66 -15.08 30.37
C ILE A 535 5.60 -14.20 31.03
N GLY A 536 4.68 -13.65 30.23
CA GLY A 536 3.68 -12.69 30.67
C GLY A 536 2.96 -13.14 31.95
N CYS A 537 2.98 -12.29 32.97
CA CYS A 537 2.21 -12.47 34.20
C CYS A 537 0.72 -12.54 33.86
N GLY A 538 0.04 -13.64 34.22
CA GLY A 538 -1.43 -13.72 34.22
C GLY A 538 -2.10 -14.70 33.24
N LEU A 539 -1.38 -15.64 32.63
CA LEU A 539 -1.97 -16.63 31.71
C LEU A 539 -2.81 -17.68 32.47
N THR A 540 -4.00 -17.99 31.96
CA THR A 540 -4.83 -19.05 32.53
C THR A 540 -4.28 -20.44 32.16
N SER A 541 -4.73 -21.50 32.85
CA SER A 541 -4.35 -22.87 32.49
C SER A 541 -4.80 -23.28 31.09
N GLU A 542 -5.91 -22.71 30.61
CA GLU A 542 -6.39 -22.93 29.23
C GLU A 542 -5.48 -22.24 28.20
N ASP A 543 -5.06 -20.99 28.47
CA ASP A 543 -4.11 -20.28 27.59
C ASP A 543 -2.76 -21.01 27.49
N MET A 544 -2.28 -21.57 28.61
CA MET A 544 -1.03 -22.34 28.62
C MET A 544 -1.13 -23.64 27.81
N LEU A 545 -2.28 -24.32 27.82
CA LEU A 545 -2.53 -25.51 27.01
C LEU A 545 -2.58 -25.17 25.52
N GLN A 546 -3.20 -24.05 25.17
CA GLN A 546 -3.25 -23.57 23.79
C GLN A 546 -1.86 -23.15 23.29
N ASP A 547 -1.10 -22.41 24.10
CA ASP A 547 0.30 -22.04 23.80
C ASP A 547 1.17 -23.29 23.60
N LEU A 548 0.97 -24.34 24.42
CA LEU A 548 1.68 -25.60 24.29
C LEU A 548 1.33 -26.32 22.97
N SER A 549 0.05 -26.38 22.61
CA SER A 549 -0.41 -26.98 21.35
C SER A 549 0.19 -26.27 20.13
N VAL A 550 0.15 -24.94 20.11
CA VAL A 550 0.76 -24.14 19.03
C VAL A 550 2.26 -24.40 18.96
N LEU A 551 2.93 -24.49 20.11
CA LEU A 551 4.35 -24.75 20.16
C LEU A 551 4.71 -26.15 19.63
N GLU A 552 3.88 -27.17 19.88
CA GLU A 552 4.04 -28.51 19.31
C GLU A 552 3.88 -28.51 17.78
N GLU A 553 2.89 -27.79 17.26
CA GLU A 553 2.70 -27.62 15.81
C GLU A 553 3.94 -26.97 15.17
N VAL A 554 4.45 -25.89 15.78
CA VAL A 554 5.66 -25.21 15.30
C VAL A 554 6.89 -26.11 15.40
N LEU A 555 7.08 -26.83 16.50
CA LEU A 555 8.17 -27.79 16.67
C LEU A 555 8.14 -28.88 15.60
N ARG A 556 6.96 -29.43 15.33
CA ARG A 556 6.76 -30.44 14.30
C ARG A 556 7.10 -29.88 12.93
N MET A 557 6.61 -28.69 12.58
CA MET A 557 6.91 -28.04 11.29
C MET A 557 8.41 -27.81 11.09
N VAL A 558 9.14 -27.39 12.13
CA VAL A 558 10.60 -27.25 12.04
C VAL A 558 11.29 -28.60 11.81
N LEU A 559 10.82 -29.68 12.43
CA LEU A 559 11.33 -31.03 12.18
C LEU A 559 10.99 -31.53 10.77
N GLU A 560 9.83 -31.17 10.23
CA GLU A 560 9.42 -31.43 8.84
C GLU A 560 10.33 -30.70 7.85
N ILE A 561 10.64 -29.42 8.11
CA ILE A 561 11.60 -28.62 7.32
C ILE A 561 12.98 -29.30 7.28
N LEU A 562 13.49 -29.73 8.44
CA LEU A 562 14.78 -30.45 8.51
C LEU A 562 14.72 -31.75 7.72
N ASN A 563 13.64 -32.53 7.87
CA ASN A 563 13.44 -33.78 7.16
C ASN A 563 13.35 -33.62 5.65
N SER A 564 12.66 -32.59 5.18
CA SER A 564 12.57 -32.25 3.76
C SER A 564 13.96 -31.96 3.18
N CYS A 565 14.78 -31.16 3.88
CA CYS A 565 16.16 -30.91 3.46
C CYS A 565 17.01 -32.19 3.47
N LEU A 566 16.89 -33.05 4.49
CA LEU A 566 17.64 -34.30 4.58
C LEU A 566 17.22 -35.34 3.52
N SER A 567 15.96 -35.29 3.08
CA SER A 567 15.44 -36.22 2.07
C SER A 567 15.83 -35.81 0.65
N HIS A 568 15.80 -34.51 0.36
CA HIS A 568 15.93 -33.97 -0.99
C HIS A 568 17.30 -33.35 -1.28
N GLN A 569 17.96 -32.76 -0.29
CA GLN A 569 19.13 -31.89 -0.51
C GLN A 569 20.33 -32.19 0.40
N LEU A 570 20.34 -33.32 1.12
CA LEU A 570 21.41 -33.66 2.07
C LEU A 570 22.81 -33.56 1.46
N ILE A 571 22.97 -34.03 0.22
CA ILE A 571 24.24 -33.99 -0.51
C ILE A 571 24.78 -32.57 -0.73
N TYR A 572 23.90 -31.57 -0.80
CA TYR A 572 24.25 -30.17 -1.01
C TYR A 572 24.34 -29.37 0.31
N CYS A 573 24.07 -30.01 1.45
CA CYS A 573 23.96 -29.35 2.76
C CYS A 573 24.88 -29.95 3.86
N PRO A 574 26.21 -30.05 3.64
CA PRO A 574 27.13 -30.66 4.60
C PRO A 574 27.19 -29.91 5.95
N ASN A 575 27.04 -28.59 5.94
CA ASN A 575 27.00 -27.78 7.17
C ASN A 575 25.78 -28.10 8.05
N LEU A 576 24.66 -28.50 7.46
CA LEU A 576 23.48 -28.93 8.21
C LEU A 576 23.75 -30.27 8.90
N VAL A 577 24.30 -31.24 8.17
CA VAL A 577 24.70 -32.54 8.74
C VAL A 577 25.71 -32.36 9.86
N TYR A 578 26.72 -31.51 9.66
CA TYR A 578 27.69 -31.16 10.70
C TYR A 578 27.01 -30.62 11.96
N THR A 579 26.06 -29.68 11.80
CA THR A 579 25.32 -29.08 12.91
C THR A 579 24.46 -30.12 13.65
N LEU A 580 23.80 -31.03 12.92
CA LEU A 580 22.99 -32.10 13.52
C LEU A 580 23.86 -33.07 14.34
N LEU A 581 25.06 -33.41 13.85
CA LEU A 581 26.01 -34.23 14.60
C LEU A 581 26.46 -33.55 15.90
N TYR A 582 26.80 -32.25 15.80
CA TYR A 582 27.26 -31.47 16.93
C TYR A 582 26.16 -31.25 17.99
N LYS A 583 24.91 -31.03 17.57
CA LYS A 583 23.74 -30.77 18.44
C LYS A 583 22.79 -31.96 18.57
N ARG A 584 23.28 -33.20 18.42
CA ARG A 584 22.42 -34.40 18.45
C ARG A 584 21.61 -34.55 19.75
N ASN A 585 22.14 -34.05 20.86
CA ASN A 585 21.50 -34.08 22.18
C ASN A 585 20.19 -33.30 22.24
N VAL A 586 20.00 -32.31 21.37
CA VAL A 586 18.78 -31.49 21.32
C VAL A 586 17.53 -32.33 20.97
N PHE A 587 17.71 -33.44 20.24
CA PHE A 587 16.62 -34.27 19.76
C PHE A 587 16.25 -35.43 20.70
N GLU A 588 17.06 -35.71 21.73
CA GLU A 588 16.93 -36.92 22.55
C GLU A 588 15.60 -37.00 23.31
N ALA A 589 15.16 -35.88 23.88
CA ALA A 589 13.90 -35.78 24.64
C ALA A 589 12.65 -36.08 23.79
N PHE A 590 12.74 -35.95 22.47
CA PHE A 590 11.63 -36.12 21.55
C PHE A 590 11.54 -37.55 20.96
N ARG A 591 12.53 -38.41 21.22
CA ARG A 591 12.55 -39.80 20.74
C ARG A 591 11.40 -40.65 21.30
N SER A 592 10.99 -40.37 22.53
CA SER A 592 9.89 -41.08 23.21
C SER A 592 8.56 -40.32 23.19
N HIS A 593 8.54 -39.13 22.58
CA HIS A 593 7.33 -38.31 22.52
C HIS A 593 6.45 -38.75 21.36
N SER A 594 5.20 -39.15 21.64
CA SER A 594 4.27 -39.72 20.66
C SER A 594 4.06 -38.83 19.43
N ALA A 595 4.04 -37.51 19.61
CA ALA A 595 3.86 -36.53 18.55
C ALA A 595 5.08 -36.30 17.64
N PHE A 596 6.29 -36.77 18.02
CA PHE A 596 7.54 -36.46 17.29
C PHE A 596 8.41 -37.69 16.99
N GLN A 597 8.14 -38.84 17.60
CA GLN A 597 8.96 -40.05 17.43
C GLN A 597 9.11 -40.45 15.96
N ASP A 598 8.05 -40.29 15.16
CA ASP A 598 8.05 -40.61 13.73
C ASP A 598 9.05 -39.78 12.93
N ILE A 599 9.13 -38.49 13.25
CA ILE A 599 9.91 -37.51 12.47
C ILE A 599 11.38 -37.42 12.91
N ILE A 600 11.65 -37.71 14.17
CA ILE A 600 13.00 -37.77 14.74
C ILE A 600 13.78 -38.97 14.18
N GLN A 601 13.11 -40.08 13.86
CA GLN A 601 13.74 -41.31 13.36
C GLN A 601 14.68 -41.07 12.16
N ASN A 602 14.26 -40.23 11.21
CA ASN A 602 15.07 -39.88 10.05
C ASN A 602 16.35 -39.11 10.43
N ILE A 603 16.25 -38.19 11.39
CA ILE A 603 17.39 -37.43 11.89
C ILE A 603 18.37 -38.38 12.58
N ASP A 604 17.88 -39.30 13.42
CA ASP A 604 18.72 -40.31 14.08
C ASP A 604 19.41 -41.25 13.08
N MET A 605 18.74 -41.63 11.98
CA MET A 605 19.37 -42.43 10.92
C MET A 605 20.53 -41.70 10.23
N VAL A 606 20.34 -40.43 9.90
CA VAL A 606 21.40 -39.59 9.31
C VAL A 606 22.54 -39.41 10.30
N VAL A 607 22.24 -38.99 11.53
CA VAL A 607 23.23 -38.79 12.60
C VAL A 607 24.01 -40.07 12.88
N GLY A 608 23.33 -41.22 12.95
CA GLY A 608 23.96 -42.53 13.16
C GLY A 608 24.92 -42.91 12.03
N PHE A 609 24.49 -42.79 10.77
CA PHE A 609 25.33 -43.10 9.60
C PHE A 609 26.61 -42.26 9.59
N PHE A 610 26.50 -40.94 9.76
CA PHE A 610 27.66 -40.06 9.75
C PHE A 610 28.52 -40.21 11.01
N SER A 611 27.93 -40.47 12.18
CA SER A 611 28.68 -40.74 13.41
C SER A 611 29.56 -41.99 13.27
N SER A 612 29.01 -43.11 12.78
CA SER A 612 29.80 -44.33 12.56
C SER A 612 30.91 -44.13 11.53
N ARG A 613 30.66 -43.31 10.50
CA ARG A 613 31.67 -43.02 9.47
C ARG A 613 32.80 -42.15 10.02
N LEU A 614 32.48 -41.12 10.80
CA LEU A 614 33.47 -40.28 11.46
C LEU A 614 34.31 -41.09 12.45
N GLN A 615 33.68 -41.95 13.25
CA GLN A 615 34.37 -42.82 14.19
C GLN A 615 35.42 -43.71 13.48
N ARG A 616 35.06 -44.34 12.35
CA ARG A 616 36.00 -45.17 11.58
C ARG A 616 37.21 -44.38 11.06
N VAL A 617 37.00 -43.14 10.63
CA VAL A 617 38.09 -42.28 10.15
C VAL A 617 38.96 -41.81 11.33
N GLN A 618 38.34 -41.49 12.47
CA GLN A 618 39.03 -41.10 13.69
C GLN A 618 39.88 -42.24 14.26
N GLU A 619 39.39 -43.48 14.19
CA GLU A 619 40.16 -44.69 14.55
C GLU A 619 41.40 -44.88 13.66
N GLN A 620 41.37 -44.42 12.41
CA GLN A 620 42.48 -44.55 11.45
C GLN A 620 43.46 -43.36 11.46
N ARG A 621 42.96 -42.14 11.71
CA ARG A 621 43.72 -40.89 11.53
C ARG A 621 43.93 -40.07 12.80
N GLY A 622 43.33 -40.47 13.93
CA GLY A 622 43.32 -39.67 15.15
C GLY A 622 42.23 -38.60 15.13
N GLU A 623 42.34 -37.60 16.01
CA GLU A 623 41.38 -36.49 16.11
C GLU A 623 41.26 -35.72 14.78
N LEU A 624 40.02 -35.38 14.41
CA LEU A 624 39.71 -34.74 13.14
C LEU A 624 39.43 -33.24 13.32
N GLY A 625 40.04 -32.41 12.48
CA GLY A 625 39.71 -30.99 12.39
C GLY A 625 38.37 -30.74 11.71
N VAL A 626 37.79 -29.54 11.86
CA VAL A 626 36.48 -29.18 11.25
C VAL A 626 36.47 -29.39 9.73
N SER A 627 37.55 -29.02 9.05
CA SER A 627 37.67 -29.20 7.59
C SER A 627 37.64 -30.68 7.20
N GLU A 628 38.30 -31.54 7.97
CA GLU A 628 38.34 -32.99 7.71
C GLU A 628 36.99 -33.64 8.00
N VAL A 629 36.29 -33.20 9.07
CA VAL A 629 34.93 -33.64 9.37
C VAL A 629 34.00 -33.30 8.20
N LEU A 630 34.05 -32.08 7.68
CA LEU A 630 33.25 -31.67 6.52
C LEU A 630 33.61 -32.44 5.25
N GLU A 631 34.88 -32.80 5.06
CA GLU A 631 35.30 -33.67 3.95
C GLU A 631 34.72 -35.08 4.08
N VAL A 632 34.75 -35.66 5.28
CA VAL A 632 34.15 -36.98 5.57
C VAL A 632 32.64 -36.94 5.36
N ILE A 633 31.97 -35.88 5.79
CA ILE A 633 30.53 -35.67 5.57
C ILE A 633 30.24 -35.56 4.08
N SER A 634 30.96 -34.73 3.33
CA SER A 634 30.73 -34.54 1.90
C SER A 634 30.92 -35.83 1.11
N LYS A 635 31.98 -36.59 1.43
CA LYS A 635 32.21 -37.93 0.87
C LYS A 635 31.10 -38.92 1.26
N GLY A 636 30.68 -38.91 2.52
CA GLY A 636 29.61 -39.78 3.01
C GLY A 636 28.25 -39.47 2.38
N ALA A 637 27.96 -38.20 2.12
CA ALA A 637 26.71 -37.76 1.53
C ALA A 637 26.53 -38.26 0.09
N SER A 638 27.61 -38.37 -0.69
CA SER A 638 27.58 -39.00 -2.02
C SER A 638 27.26 -40.51 -1.99
N GLN A 639 27.46 -41.16 -0.85
CA GLN A 639 27.20 -42.59 -0.63
C GLN A 639 25.89 -42.84 0.14
N TRP A 640 25.24 -41.76 0.58
CA TRP A 640 23.97 -41.81 1.29
C TRP A 640 22.83 -42.04 0.30
N SER A 641 21.89 -42.92 0.65
CA SER A 641 20.63 -43.10 -0.08
C SER A 641 19.48 -42.66 0.83
N SER A 642 18.71 -41.68 0.35
CA SER A 642 17.50 -41.18 1.03
C SER A 642 16.30 -42.13 0.92
N ASP A 643 16.45 -43.29 0.26
CA ASP A 643 15.41 -44.33 0.19
C ASP A 643 15.18 -45.00 1.54
N ARG A 644 16.19 -44.94 2.42
CA ARG A 644 16.11 -45.47 3.78
C ARG A 644 15.32 -44.56 4.73
N LEU A 645 15.10 -43.30 4.34
CA LEU A 645 14.34 -42.36 5.14
C LEU A 645 12.85 -42.62 4.98
N ARG A 646 12.13 -42.51 6.10
CA ARG A 646 10.67 -42.46 6.10
C ARG A 646 10.23 -41.30 5.22
N LYS A 647 9.32 -41.57 4.29
CA LYS A 647 8.77 -40.55 3.40
C LYS A 647 7.68 -39.77 4.13
N PHE A 648 7.79 -38.45 4.07
CA PHE A 648 6.77 -37.50 4.53
C PHE A 648 6.17 -36.78 3.32
N PRO A 649 4.96 -36.21 3.44
CA PRO A 649 4.38 -35.40 2.38
C PRO A 649 5.30 -34.23 1.99
N ASP A 650 5.27 -33.84 0.72
CA ASP A 650 5.97 -32.66 0.27
C ASP A 650 5.38 -31.41 0.93
N LEU A 651 6.26 -30.58 1.47
CA LEU A 651 5.89 -29.32 2.11
C LEU A 651 5.62 -28.26 1.05
N LYS A 652 4.35 -28.17 0.65
CA LYS A 652 3.84 -27.20 -0.33
C LYS A 652 2.65 -26.46 0.25
N PHE A 653 2.91 -25.24 0.68
CA PHE A 653 1.95 -24.29 1.20
C PHE A 653 1.68 -23.21 0.17
N LYS A 654 0.41 -22.85 0.05
CA LYS A 654 -0.02 -21.71 -0.76
C LYS A 654 -0.61 -20.65 0.14
N TYR A 655 -0.39 -19.40 -0.21
CA TYR A 655 -1.14 -18.31 0.37
C TYR A 655 -2.62 -18.46 0.01
N VAL A 656 -3.48 -18.31 1.01
CA VAL A 656 -4.94 -18.29 0.85
C VAL A 656 -5.42 -17.01 1.48
N GLU A 657 -6.07 -16.16 0.67
CA GLU A 657 -6.74 -14.96 1.13
C GLU A 657 -7.96 -15.36 1.99
N GLU A 658 -8.21 -14.65 3.09
CA GLU A 658 -9.36 -14.92 3.97
C GLU A 658 -10.71 -14.66 3.25
N ASP A 659 -11.83 -15.13 3.83
CA ASP A 659 -13.14 -15.07 3.18
C ASP A 659 -13.68 -13.63 2.98
N ALA A 660 -13.35 -12.71 3.90
CA ALA A 660 -13.78 -11.30 3.88
C ALA A 660 -12.58 -10.34 3.90
N PRO A 661 -11.69 -10.37 2.88
CA PRO A 661 -10.45 -9.62 2.90
C PRO A 661 -10.66 -8.10 2.90
N GLU A 662 -11.83 -7.62 2.44
CA GLU A 662 -12.20 -6.21 2.47
C GLU A 662 -12.26 -5.61 3.88
N GLU A 663 -12.57 -6.39 4.91
CA GLU A 663 -12.62 -5.92 6.30
C GLU A 663 -11.23 -5.49 6.78
N PHE A 664 -10.19 -6.14 6.26
CA PHE A 664 -8.80 -5.77 6.50
C PHE A 664 -8.33 -4.68 5.51
N PHE A 665 -8.50 -4.89 4.20
CA PHE A 665 -7.88 -4.04 3.20
C PHE A 665 -8.49 -2.65 3.11
N ILE A 666 -9.80 -2.48 3.29
CA ILE A 666 -10.43 -1.15 3.16
C ILE A 666 -9.93 -0.18 4.25
N PRO A 667 -9.97 -0.52 5.56
CA PRO A 667 -9.41 0.34 6.60
C PRO A 667 -7.89 0.53 6.45
N TYR A 668 -7.17 -0.53 6.05
CA TYR A 668 -5.72 -0.43 5.84
C TYR A 668 -5.38 0.57 4.72
N VAL A 669 -6.02 0.47 3.56
CA VAL A 669 -5.81 1.40 2.43
C VAL A 669 -6.10 2.84 2.85
N TRP A 670 -7.20 3.11 3.56
CA TRP A 670 -7.48 4.47 4.02
C TRP A 670 -6.48 4.98 5.05
N THR A 671 -5.93 4.10 5.91
CA THR A 671 -4.81 4.45 6.79
C THR A 671 -3.58 4.88 5.99
N LEU A 672 -3.28 4.17 4.89
CA LEU A 672 -2.19 4.54 3.98
C LEU A 672 -2.45 5.88 3.28
N VAL A 673 -3.70 6.14 2.84
CA VAL A 673 -4.08 7.42 2.24
C VAL A 673 -3.87 8.55 3.24
N CYS A 674 -4.31 8.41 4.50
CA CYS A 674 -4.14 9.43 5.52
C CYS A 674 -2.65 9.68 5.88
N LYS A 675 -1.83 8.62 5.90
CA LYS A 675 -0.40 8.69 6.28
C LYS A 675 0.49 9.19 5.14
N ALA A 676 0.31 8.64 3.94
CA ALA A 676 1.20 8.85 2.80
C ALA A 676 0.59 9.76 1.71
N GLY A 677 -0.67 10.17 1.85
CA GLY A 677 -1.36 11.03 0.90
C GLY A 677 -0.86 12.47 0.86
N CYS A 678 -1.16 13.15 -0.24
CA CYS A 678 -0.99 14.60 -0.43
C CYS A 678 -2.25 15.37 0.00
N VAL A 679 -3.33 14.65 0.35
CA VAL A 679 -4.59 15.19 0.82
C VAL A 679 -4.78 14.77 2.28
N HIS A 680 -5.14 15.73 3.13
CA HIS A 680 -5.32 15.48 4.56
C HIS A 680 -6.77 15.71 4.96
N PHE A 681 -7.29 14.83 5.82
CA PHE A 681 -8.67 14.82 6.28
C PHE A 681 -8.76 15.29 7.73
N SER A 682 -9.91 15.84 8.13
CA SER A 682 -10.16 16.18 9.53
C SER A 682 -10.32 14.92 10.38
N SER A 683 -9.33 14.60 11.22
CA SER A 683 -9.30 13.38 12.04
C SER A 683 -10.46 13.26 13.02
N GLU A 684 -11.06 14.37 13.45
CA GLU A 684 -12.18 14.40 14.40
C GLU A 684 -13.49 13.83 13.81
N THR A 685 -13.58 13.72 12.48
CA THR A 685 -14.82 13.36 11.77
C THR A 685 -14.76 12.01 11.05
N ILE A 686 -13.58 11.38 10.99
CA ILE A 686 -13.39 10.09 10.31
C ILE A 686 -14.05 8.97 11.14
N LYS A 687 -14.96 8.22 10.51
CA LYS A 687 -15.58 7.02 11.09
C LYS A 687 -14.87 5.79 10.52
N GLY A 688 -14.43 4.88 11.39
CA GLY A 688 -13.95 3.55 10.97
C GLY A 688 -12.47 3.43 10.57
N VAL A 689 -11.67 4.50 10.66
CA VAL A 689 -10.20 4.41 10.64
C VAL A 689 -9.71 4.54 12.08
N SER A 690 -9.69 3.42 12.81
CA SER A 690 -9.00 3.39 14.09
C SER A 690 -7.52 3.58 13.80
N THR A 691 -6.91 4.68 14.27
CA THR A 691 -5.45 4.88 14.23
C THR A 691 -4.68 3.77 14.95
N GLU A 692 -5.38 3.00 15.76
CA GLU A 692 -4.93 1.76 16.38
C GLU A 692 -6.00 0.69 16.14
N ILE A 693 -5.92 -0.03 15.02
CA ILE A 693 -6.50 -1.37 14.98
C ILE A 693 -5.52 -2.23 15.78
N VAL A 694 -5.85 -2.44 17.05
CA VAL A 694 -5.16 -3.40 17.91
C VAL A 694 -5.49 -4.79 17.36
N CYS A 695 -4.51 -5.45 16.74
CA CYS A 695 -4.50 -6.89 16.58
C CYS A 695 -3.74 -7.50 17.76
#